data_AF-A0A1M7AEJ9-F1
#
_entry.id   AF-A0A1M7AEJ9-F1
#
_cell.length_a   1.000
_cell.length_b   1.000
_cell.length_c   1.000
_cell.angle_alpha   90.00
_cell.angle_beta   90.00
_cell.angle_gamma   90.00
#
_symmetry.space_group_name_H-M   'P 1'
#
loop_
_entity.id
_entity.type
_entity.pdbx_description
1 polymer ?
#
loop_
_entity_poly.entity_id
_entity_poly.type
_entity_poly.pdbx_seq_one_letter_code
_entity_poly.pdbx_strand_id
1 'polypeptide(L)'
;MHLKNSTGVIASTLAALSATAAMAATTPYDLIRPTWPLSWDAKVFENFDTTVTKKTGMLPKEATPASFKAGAMMPDTLDQAYLDAINTKISPIRVNQAGYLKSDKERQFYFVGSKATEFEVVDADGKSLSTKITGTFTATETTTKSDWTIIAGTDVATNDPKRYKVEITGPEGNIFVGKIPQNVPTEKRLRIKVGDEISSTFIVSDDVYTMAKDASLKFFGIQRSGNSESWFHGPSHTKDGGGKVVVIENNKSVAAEGYTSKEGALQGGWYDAGDHLKESQTQAFAFAALAVMSATNPAKDVDHYAYNQGEFVKTDGVPDVLREAKHGADFFLKAYEFAKGVVDDMPVSVGNFGSDHGWWGRPEVQDYVTVTGRGGPTERDVRLGELGANISSEIAAGLAILSKDYAKYDRKFADSCLVVAEKMYDFAKALAQGKDKYDGDKPFVNNKQAAGWGSLAYMGNNEFTDDLALASVALLYATGKKDYADDALRNKELYDGQRELNCAGCFNGGWFMTNNYGGMLKSSKNTSWANAHSYALYALYKLILADKSKATSEYGLTEDERLAAIEDCLADMIDNISYLSSSGNSITLPAPETGKLLSNTVSYDPIWYTMLTDQAWIFNGYQAGNIFEVLAYADVAADIEKQGVTLPAMASTGLKASEMRQLGINQLNYLFGVNPWDISFVYGVGDKNDAHPFHRAANPEGKNWPGLAYKYNAPVGALVGWQDPATTSMNPDRLSWENFYISEVTLNAATLLTSALTLVSNGGSDYYEKKCDNCDTTEASPFSNEVYTTAYHYTINKMDFFNVQFVNETLDDLDSVVAYIYFDASEEDIDACGAIFDNDICQAYDIGGFNKVCDNDRELRNLLRSTPPVKVEDTYNKDKNTYTWAQAISVGTIGLGGRLRLDISISSGVKQNNVCETFRTPSKVKVTDGWSFTAHSESKDAPAYDGAPDWDKDQGDIQQPPRDPYNVIRSKGKLLWGYGPGETTSDRVGFVAPKTTIAKARMQVGNNRLYVLTNTEGTKTVKIFDMLGNQLMARDFYGTRAEVSLANLPHRGALIARVMQNGKVLATQSIRIK
;
A
#
# COMPACT_ATOMS: atom_id res chain seq x y z
N MET A 1 1.15 -52.08 -64.35
CA MET A 1 1.07 -51.62 -62.95
C MET A 1 2.51 -51.51 -62.47
N HIS A 2 2.98 -50.27 -62.34
CA HIS A 2 4.39 -49.92 -62.46
C HIS A 2 5.17 -49.99 -61.15
N LEU A 3 6.42 -50.45 -61.29
CA LEU A 3 7.54 -50.29 -60.38
C LEU A 3 8.61 -49.43 -61.10
N LYS A 4 9.39 -48.71 -60.27
CA LYS A 4 10.76 -48.20 -60.46
C LYS A 4 11.05 -46.78 -61.01
N ASN A 5 12.03 -46.19 -60.32
CA ASN A 5 13.12 -45.28 -60.72
C ASN A 5 13.00 -43.75 -60.50
N SER A 6 13.63 -43.32 -59.40
CA SER A 6 14.84 -42.45 -59.31
C SER A 6 14.88 -41.01 -59.88
N THR A 7 15.52 -40.17 -59.05
CA THR A 7 16.35 -38.96 -59.29
C THR A 7 15.70 -37.61 -59.60
N GLY A 8 16.03 -36.63 -58.74
CA GLY A 8 15.87 -35.19 -58.98
C GLY A 8 16.24 -34.37 -57.75
N VAL A 9 17.49 -33.91 -57.67
CA VAL A 9 18.03 -32.99 -56.66
C VAL A 9 17.32 -31.64 -56.77
N ILE A 10 16.75 -31.12 -55.68
CA ILE A 10 16.40 -29.69 -55.55
C ILE A 10 16.91 -29.20 -54.20
N ALA A 11 17.77 -28.18 -54.29
CA ALA A 11 18.43 -27.52 -53.19
C ALA A 11 17.43 -26.93 -52.18
N SER A 12 17.72 -27.18 -50.90
CA SER A 12 17.09 -26.58 -49.74
C SER A 12 17.27 -25.05 -49.76
N THR A 13 16.18 -24.32 -49.99
CA THR A 13 16.03 -22.94 -49.53
C THR A 13 15.21 -22.99 -48.24
N LEU A 14 15.91 -23.13 -47.11
CA LEU A 14 15.36 -22.71 -45.82
C LEU A 14 15.17 -21.20 -45.91
N ALA A 15 13.93 -20.77 -46.13
CA ALA A 15 13.54 -19.40 -45.82
C ALA A 15 13.69 -19.22 -44.31
N ALA A 16 14.65 -18.39 -43.92
CA ALA A 16 14.82 -17.93 -42.56
C ALA A 16 13.54 -17.19 -42.12
N LEU A 17 12.75 -17.86 -41.28
CA LEU A 17 11.82 -17.18 -40.39
C LEU A 17 12.65 -16.38 -39.39
N SER A 18 12.91 -15.11 -39.71
CA SER A 18 13.35 -14.13 -38.73
C SER A 18 12.20 -13.92 -37.75
N ALA A 19 12.19 -14.69 -36.66
CA ALA A 19 11.36 -14.39 -35.51
C ALA A 19 11.89 -13.12 -34.84
N THR A 20 11.44 -11.96 -35.31
CA THR A 20 11.47 -10.72 -34.52
C THR A 20 10.37 -10.83 -33.47
N ALA A 21 10.58 -11.64 -32.45
CA ALA A 21 9.83 -11.50 -31.22
C ALA A 21 10.45 -10.33 -30.45
N ALA A 22 9.96 -9.12 -30.70
CA ALA A 22 9.96 -8.13 -29.63
C ALA A 22 9.27 -8.79 -28.43
N MET A 23 9.78 -8.60 -27.21
CA MET A 23 8.96 -8.96 -26.06
C MET A 23 7.75 -8.05 -26.12
N ALA A 24 6.61 -8.57 -26.55
CA ALA A 24 5.36 -7.87 -26.35
C ALA A 24 5.23 -7.70 -24.84
N ALA A 25 5.34 -6.46 -24.36
CA ALA A 25 4.93 -6.14 -23.01
C ALA A 25 3.50 -6.65 -22.86
N THR A 26 3.23 -7.45 -21.84
CA THR A 26 1.89 -8.00 -21.57
C THR A 26 1.14 -7.15 -20.55
N THR A 27 1.83 -6.24 -19.86
CA THR A 27 1.28 -5.21 -18.97
C THR A 27 1.82 -3.82 -19.35
N PRO A 28 1.21 -2.73 -18.84
CA PRO A 28 1.65 -1.35 -19.10
C PRO A 28 3.08 -1.00 -18.66
N TYR A 29 3.81 -1.86 -17.95
CA TYR A 29 5.19 -1.52 -17.55
C TYR A 29 6.16 -2.71 -17.53
N ASP A 30 5.82 -3.82 -18.20
CA ASP A 30 6.64 -5.05 -18.18
C ASP A 30 8.09 -4.84 -18.64
N LEU A 31 8.34 -3.91 -19.56
CA LEU A 31 9.71 -3.63 -20.04
C LEU A 31 10.58 -2.89 -19.04
N ILE A 32 9.99 -2.34 -17.97
CA ILE A 32 10.70 -1.62 -16.91
C ILE A 32 10.54 -2.26 -15.52
N ARG A 33 9.89 -3.43 -15.43
CA ARG A 33 9.80 -4.24 -14.20
C ARG A 33 11.17 -4.80 -13.76
N PRO A 34 11.33 -5.18 -12.48
CA PRO A 34 12.53 -5.85 -12.01
C PRO A 34 12.82 -7.18 -12.73
N THR A 35 14.09 -7.39 -13.06
CA THR A 35 14.60 -8.67 -13.61
C THR A 35 15.68 -9.24 -12.73
N TRP A 36 15.80 -10.57 -12.72
CA TRP A 36 16.89 -11.24 -12.00
C TRP A 36 18.25 -10.83 -12.57
N PRO A 37 19.29 -10.67 -11.72
CA PRO A 37 20.64 -10.43 -12.19
C PRO A 37 21.13 -11.60 -13.06
N LEU A 38 22.15 -11.35 -13.89
CA LEU A 38 22.70 -12.39 -14.78
C LEU A 38 23.38 -13.54 -14.04
N SER A 39 23.76 -13.32 -12.78
CA SER A 39 24.31 -14.33 -11.89
C SER A 39 23.77 -14.12 -10.48
N TRP A 40 23.62 -15.22 -9.75
CA TRP A 40 23.28 -15.23 -8.33
C TRP A 40 24.45 -15.75 -7.52
N ASP A 41 24.83 -15.07 -6.44
CA ASP A 41 25.83 -15.57 -5.51
C ASP A 41 25.15 -16.49 -4.49
N ALA A 42 25.40 -17.80 -4.62
CA ALA A 42 24.88 -18.80 -3.70
C ALA A 42 25.43 -18.66 -2.27
N LYS A 43 26.41 -17.78 -2.04
CA LYS A 43 26.98 -17.46 -0.73
C LYS A 43 26.56 -16.09 -0.20
N VAL A 44 25.67 -15.37 -0.88
CA VAL A 44 25.29 -13.99 -0.52
C VAL A 44 24.88 -13.84 0.96
N PHE A 45 24.24 -14.87 1.51
CA PHE A 45 23.79 -14.93 2.90
C PHE A 45 24.90 -15.13 3.94
N GLU A 46 26.14 -15.47 3.55
CA GLU A 46 27.29 -15.51 4.48
C GLU A 46 27.62 -14.09 5.02
N ASN A 47 27.22 -13.03 4.31
CA ASN A 47 27.42 -11.63 4.70
C ASN A 47 26.29 -11.07 5.58
N PHE A 48 25.24 -11.86 5.85
CA PHE A 48 24.10 -11.43 6.64
C PHE A 48 24.33 -11.78 8.11
N ASP A 49 24.53 -10.76 8.94
CA ASP A 49 24.68 -10.91 10.38
C ASP A 49 23.31 -11.20 11.02
N THR A 50 23.10 -12.47 11.37
CA THR A 50 21.92 -12.95 12.10
C THR A 50 22.13 -12.97 13.62
N THR A 51 23.33 -12.60 14.11
CA THR A 51 23.61 -12.52 15.56
C THR A 51 22.96 -11.32 16.24
N VAL A 52 22.42 -10.39 15.43
CA VAL A 52 21.63 -9.25 15.88
C VAL A 52 20.28 -9.63 16.51
N THR A 53 19.89 -10.91 16.43
CA THR A 53 18.66 -11.45 17.00
C THR A 53 18.90 -12.83 17.63
N LYS A 54 18.05 -13.21 18.58
CA LYS A 54 17.99 -14.57 19.16
C LYS A 54 17.06 -15.49 18.36
N LYS A 55 16.38 -14.97 17.34
CA LYS A 55 15.51 -15.74 16.46
C LYS A 55 16.33 -16.65 15.54
N THR A 56 15.77 -17.80 15.20
CA THR A 56 16.41 -18.84 14.36
C THR A 56 15.72 -18.94 13.01
N GLY A 57 16.46 -19.31 11.95
CA GLY A 57 15.88 -19.43 10.60
C GLY A 57 15.48 -18.09 9.97
N MET A 58 16.23 -17.03 10.26
CA MET A 58 15.95 -15.67 9.76
C MET A 58 16.23 -15.47 8.27
N LEU A 59 16.98 -16.38 7.66
CA LEU A 59 17.30 -16.37 6.24
C LEU A 59 16.60 -17.55 5.55
N PRO A 60 16.25 -17.41 4.26
CA PRO A 60 15.72 -18.53 3.48
C PRO A 60 16.62 -19.76 3.56
N LYS A 61 16.02 -20.94 3.67
CA LYS A 61 16.74 -22.23 3.73
C LYS A 61 17.60 -22.45 2.48
N GLU A 62 17.03 -22.15 1.31
CA GLU A 62 17.75 -22.21 0.04
C GLU A 62 18.42 -20.86 -0.22
N ALA A 63 19.73 -20.84 -0.40
CA ALA A 63 20.46 -19.60 -0.68
C ALA A 63 20.14 -19.02 -2.07
N THR A 64 19.66 -19.85 -3.00
CA THR A 64 19.24 -19.45 -4.34
C THR A 64 17.72 -19.60 -4.47
N PRO A 65 16.98 -18.55 -4.87
CA PRO A 65 15.55 -18.65 -5.11
C PRO A 65 15.22 -19.71 -6.17
N ALA A 66 14.20 -20.54 -5.93
CA ALA A 66 13.76 -21.53 -6.92
C ALA A 66 13.28 -20.89 -8.25
N SER A 67 12.79 -19.65 -8.18
CA SER A 67 12.36 -18.85 -9.34
C SER A 67 13.51 -18.14 -10.07
N PHE A 68 14.75 -18.20 -9.56
CA PHE A 68 15.87 -17.51 -10.16
C PHE A 68 16.14 -18.02 -11.58
N LYS A 69 16.06 -17.11 -12.54
CA LYS A 69 16.46 -17.34 -13.92
C LYS A 69 17.09 -16.06 -14.45
N ALA A 70 18.38 -16.12 -14.78
CA ALA A 70 19.17 -14.98 -15.24
C ALA A 70 18.42 -14.15 -16.31
N GLY A 71 18.27 -12.85 -16.05
CA GLY A 71 17.63 -11.89 -16.96
C GLY A 71 16.10 -12.05 -17.13
N ALA A 72 15.47 -13.04 -16.48
CA ALA A 72 14.02 -13.18 -16.51
C ALA A 72 13.35 -12.19 -15.54
N MET A 73 12.08 -11.86 -15.79
CA MET A 73 11.28 -11.07 -14.86
C MET A 73 11.22 -11.73 -13.47
N MET A 74 11.33 -10.91 -12.43
CA MET A 74 11.16 -11.37 -11.05
C MET A 74 9.66 -11.56 -10.76
N PRO A 75 9.29 -12.56 -9.92
CA PRO A 75 7.95 -12.65 -9.38
C PRO A 75 7.59 -11.41 -8.56
N ASP A 76 6.30 -11.05 -8.53
CA ASP A 76 5.80 -9.90 -7.75
C ASP A 76 5.91 -10.09 -6.23
N THR A 77 6.03 -11.35 -5.78
CA THR A 77 6.18 -11.72 -4.37
C THR A 77 7.41 -12.59 -4.16
N LEU A 78 8.31 -12.18 -3.27
CA LEU A 78 9.53 -12.90 -2.89
C LEU A 78 9.81 -12.71 -1.40
N ASP A 79 10.62 -13.60 -0.80
CA ASP A 79 11.18 -13.32 0.53
C ASP A 79 12.07 -12.07 0.45
N GLN A 80 11.87 -11.15 1.38
CA GLN A 80 12.61 -9.88 1.49
C GLN A 80 14.13 -10.08 1.48
N ALA A 81 14.67 -11.15 2.09
CA ALA A 81 16.10 -11.40 2.11
C ALA A 81 16.69 -11.60 0.71
N TYR A 82 15.92 -12.15 -0.23
CA TYR A 82 16.34 -12.26 -1.62
C TYR A 82 16.37 -10.90 -2.34
N LEU A 83 15.46 -9.99 -1.99
CA LEU A 83 15.48 -8.62 -2.52
C LEU A 83 16.70 -7.86 -1.98
N ASP A 84 16.96 -7.96 -0.68
CA ASP A 84 18.13 -7.35 -0.05
C ASP A 84 19.45 -7.93 -0.60
N ALA A 85 19.48 -9.24 -0.88
CA ALA A 85 20.63 -9.89 -1.51
C ALA A 85 20.99 -9.29 -2.87
N ILE A 86 20.01 -8.91 -3.71
CA ILE A 86 20.27 -8.24 -5.00
C ILE A 86 21.00 -6.90 -4.79
N ASN A 87 20.66 -6.19 -3.72
CA ASN A 87 21.19 -4.87 -3.38
C ASN A 87 22.60 -4.91 -2.78
N THR A 88 23.05 -6.07 -2.28
CA THR A 88 24.42 -6.24 -1.75
C THR A 88 25.52 -5.95 -2.77
N LYS A 89 25.21 -6.00 -4.07
CA LYS A 89 26.11 -5.51 -5.12
C LYS A 89 25.64 -4.16 -5.63
N ILE A 90 26.18 -3.09 -5.05
CA ILE A 90 26.14 -1.77 -5.69
C ILE A 90 27.07 -1.84 -6.92
N SER A 91 26.52 -1.70 -8.14
CA SER A 91 27.32 -1.73 -9.38
C SER A 91 28.38 -0.61 -9.37
N PRO A 92 29.37 -0.56 -10.27
CA PRO A 92 30.04 0.70 -10.62
C PRO A 92 29.35 1.44 -11.76
N ILE A 93 28.48 0.77 -12.52
CA ILE A 93 27.74 1.36 -13.63
C ILE A 93 26.35 1.79 -13.16
N ARG A 94 26.05 3.09 -13.20
CA ARG A 94 24.77 3.71 -12.83
C ARG A 94 23.98 4.08 -14.07
N VAL A 95 22.82 3.46 -14.27
CA VAL A 95 21.92 3.73 -15.40
C VAL A 95 20.56 4.17 -14.88
N ASN A 96 19.82 4.90 -15.70
CA ASN A 96 18.38 5.03 -15.51
C ASN A 96 17.76 3.64 -15.79
N GLN A 97 17.34 2.95 -14.74
CA GLN A 97 16.84 1.58 -14.80
C GLN A 97 15.41 1.49 -15.36
N ALA A 98 14.67 2.60 -15.40
CA ALA A 98 13.45 2.67 -16.22
C ALA A 98 13.84 2.75 -17.71
N GLY A 99 14.77 3.64 -18.07
CA GLY A 99 15.32 3.77 -19.42
C GLY A 99 15.35 5.20 -19.93
N TYR A 100 15.56 5.36 -21.23
CA TYR A 100 15.82 6.65 -21.86
C TYR A 100 14.86 6.92 -23.03
N LEU A 101 14.47 8.19 -23.19
CA LEU A 101 13.68 8.61 -24.35
C LEU A 101 14.49 8.47 -25.64
N LYS A 102 13.84 8.14 -26.77
CA LYS A 102 14.53 8.20 -28.07
C LYS A 102 14.98 9.63 -28.38
N SER A 103 14.17 10.61 -27.99
CA SER A 103 14.45 12.03 -28.13
C SER A 103 15.56 12.57 -27.21
N ASP A 104 15.91 11.84 -26.15
CA ASP A 104 17.00 12.25 -25.25
C ASP A 104 18.33 12.15 -26.01
N LYS A 105 18.99 13.29 -26.18
CA LYS A 105 20.27 13.39 -26.90
C LYS A 105 21.46 13.03 -26.04
N GLU A 106 21.30 13.10 -24.71
CA GLU A 106 22.38 12.81 -23.77
C GLU A 106 22.42 11.33 -23.39
N ARG A 107 21.27 10.74 -23.06
CA ARG A 107 21.14 9.34 -22.58
C ARG A 107 22.26 8.99 -21.60
N GLN A 108 22.37 9.83 -20.59
CA GLN A 108 23.51 9.88 -19.69
C GLN A 108 23.47 8.76 -18.66
N PHE A 109 24.63 8.18 -18.39
CA PHE A 109 24.85 7.18 -17.35
C PHE A 109 26.26 7.34 -16.77
N TYR A 110 26.52 6.76 -15.60
CA TYR A 110 27.82 6.89 -14.94
C TYR A 110 28.55 5.57 -14.79
N PHE A 111 29.87 5.67 -14.74
CA PHE A 111 30.76 4.65 -14.21
C PHE A 111 31.58 5.24 -13.05
N VAL A 112 31.61 4.57 -11.90
CA VAL A 112 32.41 4.94 -10.72
C VAL A 112 33.64 4.06 -10.65
N GLY A 113 34.83 4.66 -10.63
CA GLY A 113 36.07 3.91 -10.43
C GLY A 113 37.33 4.76 -10.63
N SER A 114 38.48 4.10 -10.75
CA SER A 114 39.76 4.80 -10.95
C SER A 114 40.02 5.18 -12.41
N LYS A 115 39.48 4.40 -13.36
CA LYS A 115 39.66 4.60 -14.80
C LYS A 115 38.51 3.95 -15.59
N ALA A 116 37.97 4.69 -16.56
CA ALA A 116 37.13 4.14 -17.62
C ALA A 116 37.42 4.87 -18.93
N THR A 117 37.55 4.13 -20.03
CA THR A 117 37.84 4.71 -21.36
C THR A 117 36.71 4.46 -22.35
N GLU A 118 36.21 3.23 -22.41
CA GLU A 118 35.17 2.81 -23.33
C GLU A 118 34.13 1.91 -22.64
N PHE A 119 32.96 1.83 -23.23
CA PHE A 119 31.89 0.91 -22.85
C PHE A 119 31.26 0.28 -24.10
N GLU A 120 30.54 -0.81 -23.89
CA GLU A 120 29.74 -1.49 -24.91
C GLU A 120 28.28 -1.53 -24.48
N VAL A 121 27.37 -1.30 -25.41
CA VAL A 121 25.94 -1.58 -25.22
C VAL A 121 25.69 -3.02 -25.65
N VAL A 122 25.19 -3.83 -24.72
CA VAL A 122 24.95 -5.27 -24.89
C VAL A 122 23.47 -5.59 -24.74
N ASP A 123 23.06 -6.78 -25.16
CA ASP A 123 21.69 -7.25 -24.95
C ASP A 123 21.38 -7.51 -23.46
N ALA A 124 20.13 -7.87 -23.17
CA ALA A 124 19.66 -8.17 -21.82
C ALA A 124 20.44 -9.31 -21.13
N ASP A 125 21.03 -10.24 -21.89
CA ASP A 125 21.85 -11.36 -21.41
C ASP A 125 23.33 -10.98 -21.21
N GLY A 126 23.71 -9.73 -21.49
CA GLY A 126 25.10 -9.26 -21.41
C GLY A 126 25.96 -9.64 -22.62
N LYS A 127 25.36 -10.10 -23.72
CA LYS A 127 26.07 -10.49 -24.95
C LYS A 127 26.15 -9.32 -25.92
N SER A 128 27.23 -9.27 -26.69
CA SER A 128 27.40 -8.28 -27.76
C SER A 128 26.24 -8.35 -28.75
N LEU A 129 25.71 -7.18 -29.10
CA LEU A 129 24.72 -7.03 -30.15
C LEU A 129 25.30 -7.50 -31.50
N SER A 130 24.42 -7.94 -32.42
CA SER A 130 24.83 -8.39 -33.76
C SER A 130 25.67 -7.37 -34.52
N THR A 131 25.40 -6.09 -34.28
CA THR A 131 26.30 -4.99 -34.62
C THR A 131 26.79 -4.41 -33.31
N LYS A 132 28.08 -4.55 -33.03
CA LYS A 132 28.70 -4.03 -31.80
C LYS A 132 28.53 -2.51 -31.73
N ILE A 133 28.01 -2.02 -30.61
CA ILE A 133 27.82 -0.58 -30.34
C ILE A 133 28.65 -0.22 -29.12
N THR A 134 29.58 0.72 -29.30
CA THR A 134 30.47 1.21 -28.23
C THR A 134 30.39 2.71 -28.08
N GLY A 135 30.83 3.21 -26.93
CA GLY A 135 31.03 4.63 -26.68
C GLY A 135 32.24 4.88 -25.78
N THR A 136 32.56 6.15 -25.56
CA THR A 136 33.68 6.58 -24.73
C THR A 136 33.20 7.37 -23.52
N PHE A 137 33.99 7.35 -22.45
CA PHE A 137 33.71 8.12 -21.24
C PHE A 137 34.34 9.51 -21.27
N THR A 138 33.69 10.45 -20.59
CA THR A 138 34.26 11.74 -20.18
C THR A 138 34.52 11.71 -18.68
N ALA A 139 35.75 11.95 -18.23
CA ALA A 139 36.07 12.01 -16.81
C ALA A 139 35.55 13.31 -16.17
N THR A 140 35.10 13.23 -14.93
CA THR A 140 34.81 14.40 -14.09
C THR A 140 35.89 14.56 -13.02
N GLU A 141 35.97 15.74 -12.39
CA GLU A 141 36.81 15.97 -11.20
C GLU A 141 36.13 15.48 -9.90
N THR A 142 34.88 15.03 -9.98
CA THR A 142 34.08 14.63 -8.83
C THR A 142 34.30 13.15 -8.51
N THR A 143 34.48 12.88 -7.22
CA THR A 143 34.51 11.52 -6.67
C THR A 143 33.21 11.21 -5.96
N THR A 144 32.87 9.93 -5.90
CA THR A 144 31.78 9.43 -5.06
C THR A 144 32.18 8.11 -4.43
N LYS A 145 31.49 7.79 -3.35
CA LYS A 145 31.52 6.50 -2.68
C LYS A 145 30.07 6.09 -2.41
N SER A 146 29.84 4.83 -2.12
CA SER A 146 28.50 4.31 -1.92
C SER A 146 28.52 3.33 -0.77
N ASP A 147 27.89 3.67 0.36
CA ASP A 147 27.75 2.74 1.48
C ASP A 147 26.28 2.66 1.89
N TRP A 148 25.82 1.46 2.22
CA TRP A 148 24.44 1.21 2.61
C TRP A 148 24.37 0.09 3.63
N THR A 149 23.76 0.33 4.78
CA THR A 149 23.43 -0.70 5.75
C THR A 149 21.94 -1.00 5.69
N ILE A 150 21.59 -2.29 5.63
CA ILE A 150 20.23 -2.76 5.81
C ILE A 150 20.13 -3.42 7.19
N ILE A 151 19.15 -3.01 7.99
CA ILE A 151 18.74 -3.70 9.21
C ILE A 151 17.28 -4.12 9.03
N ALA A 152 17.07 -5.37 8.63
CA ALA A 152 15.73 -5.93 8.45
C ALA A 152 15.11 -6.27 9.80
N GLY A 153 13.79 -6.11 9.88
CA GLY A 153 12.99 -6.38 11.06
C GLY A 153 12.27 -7.73 11.02
N THR A 154 11.56 -8.02 12.10
CA THR A 154 10.54 -9.06 12.17
C THR A 154 9.36 -8.46 12.94
N ASP A 155 8.52 -9.27 13.58
CA ASP A 155 7.45 -8.83 14.45
C ASP A 155 7.91 -7.79 15.50
N VAL A 156 7.53 -6.53 15.25
CA VAL A 156 7.87 -5.38 16.09
C VAL A 156 7.17 -5.43 17.46
N ALA A 157 6.18 -6.29 17.64
CA ALA A 157 5.56 -6.53 18.94
C ALA A 157 6.44 -7.38 19.88
N THR A 158 7.57 -7.90 19.40
CA THR A 158 8.55 -8.64 20.20
C THR A 158 9.67 -7.72 20.70
N ASN A 159 10.26 -8.06 21.86
CA ASN A 159 11.42 -7.32 22.41
C ASN A 159 12.72 -7.54 21.60
N ASP A 160 12.67 -8.32 20.52
CA ASP A 160 13.78 -8.65 19.62
C ASP A 160 13.34 -8.40 18.16
N PRO A 161 13.19 -7.14 17.75
CA PRO A 161 12.52 -6.79 16.50
C PRO A 161 13.41 -6.96 15.26
N LYS A 162 14.69 -7.33 15.40
CA LYS A 162 15.62 -7.47 14.28
C LYS A 162 15.53 -8.87 13.65
N ARG A 163 15.89 -8.96 12.37
CA ARG A 163 15.98 -10.22 11.62
C ARG A 163 17.42 -10.52 11.22
N TYR A 164 18.04 -9.59 10.52
CA TYR A 164 19.44 -9.63 10.12
C TYR A 164 19.94 -8.20 9.88
N LYS A 165 21.27 -8.05 9.85
CA LYS A 165 21.95 -6.86 9.39
C LYS A 165 22.87 -7.23 8.22
N VAL A 166 22.93 -6.39 7.20
CA VAL A 166 23.95 -6.49 6.15
C VAL A 166 24.56 -5.11 5.89
N GLU A 167 25.89 -5.07 5.86
CA GLU A 167 26.66 -3.86 5.54
C GLU A 167 27.15 -3.99 4.09
N ILE A 168 26.83 -2.99 3.28
CA ILE A 168 27.10 -2.97 1.85
C ILE A 168 28.11 -1.87 1.58
N THR A 169 29.27 -2.27 1.07
CA THR A 169 30.30 -1.37 0.57
C THR A 169 30.29 -1.40 -0.95
N GLY A 170 29.96 -0.26 -1.56
CA GLY A 170 29.97 -0.07 -2.99
C GLY A 170 31.31 0.45 -3.51
N PRO A 171 31.38 0.77 -4.82
CA PRO A 171 32.58 1.32 -5.41
C PRO A 171 32.84 2.76 -4.95
N GLU A 172 34.12 3.08 -4.84
CA GLU A 172 34.63 4.44 -4.61
C GLU A 172 35.54 4.84 -5.77
N GLY A 173 35.42 6.09 -6.21
CA GLY A 173 36.32 6.63 -7.22
C GLY A 173 35.77 7.85 -7.95
N ASN A 174 36.41 8.17 -9.06
CA ASN A 174 35.98 9.24 -9.96
C ASN A 174 34.72 8.83 -10.72
N ILE A 175 33.88 9.81 -11.00
CA ILE A 175 32.71 9.63 -11.86
C ILE A 175 33.13 9.85 -13.32
N PHE A 176 32.83 8.87 -14.16
CA PHE A 176 32.99 8.91 -15.61
C PHE A 176 31.62 8.95 -16.27
N VAL A 177 31.38 9.98 -17.08
CA VAL A 177 30.11 10.19 -17.78
C VAL A 177 30.12 9.48 -19.12
N GLY A 178 29.18 8.56 -19.31
CA GLY A 178 28.91 7.91 -20.59
C GLY A 178 27.61 8.45 -21.19
N LYS A 179 27.53 8.45 -22.53
CA LYS A 179 26.34 8.82 -23.30
C LYS A 179 25.96 7.69 -24.23
N ILE A 180 24.79 7.08 -24.04
CA ILE A 180 24.36 5.91 -24.83
C ILE A 180 24.20 6.35 -26.30
N PRO A 181 24.85 5.66 -27.26
CA PRO A 181 24.73 6.01 -28.67
C PRO A 181 23.29 6.00 -29.18
N GLN A 182 22.98 6.91 -30.11
CA GLN A 182 21.61 7.10 -30.59
C GLN A 182 21.08 5.91 -31.43
N ASN A 183 21.98 5.12 -32.01
CA ASN A 183 21.70 3.99 -32.91
C ASN A 183 21.50 2.63 -32.20
N VAL A 184 21.30 2.62 -30.88
CA VAL A 184 20.98 1.40 -30.14
C VAL A 184 19.60 0.85 -30.49
N PRO A 185 19.36 -0.47 -30.31
CA PRO A 185 18.02 -1.03 -30.40
C PRO A 185 17.04 -0.29 -29.48
N THR A 186 15.80 -0.13 -29.94
CA THR A 186 14.71 0.47 -29.17
C THR A 186 13.68 -0.59 -28.79
N GLU A 187 12.83 -0.31 -27.80
CA GLU A 187 11.79 -1.22 -27.30
C GLU A 187 12.35 -2.60 -26.87
N LYS A 188 13.58 -2.61 -26.36
CA LYS A 188 14.28 -3.80 -25.88
C LYS A 188 15.08 -3.47 -24.64
N ARG A 189 15.17 -4.44 -23.72
CA ARG A 189 16.10 -4.39 -22.60
C ARG A 189 17.53 -4.53 -23.10
N LEU A 190 18.36 -3.60 -22.65
CA LEU A 190 19.79 -3.49 -22.93
C LEU A 190 20.55 -3.36 -21.61
N ARG A 191 21.86 -3.58 -21.66
CA ARG A 191 22.77 -3.29 -20.54
C ARG A 191 24.01 -2.56 -21.05
N ILE A 192 24.71 -1.89 -20.14
CA ILE A 192 26.04 -1.36 -20.38
C ILE A 192 27.07 -2.34 -19.84
N LYS A 193 28.13 -2.57 -20.62
CA LYS A 193 29.30 -3.36 -20.24
C LYS A 193 30.55 -2.47 -20.17
N VAL A 194 31.28 -2.54 -19.06
CA VAL A 194 32.58 -1.87 -18.86
C VAL A 194 33.56 -2.89 -18.29
N GLY A 195 34.50 -3.35 -19.10
CA GLY A 195 35.36 -4.48 -18.73
C GLY A 195 34.52 -5.73 -18.43
N ASP A 196 34.62 -6.23 -17.20
CA ASP A 196 33.85 -7.38 -16.72
C ASP A 196 32.54 -6.98 -16.00
N GLU A 197 32.30 -5.69 -15.79
CA GLU A 197 31.10 -5.19 -15.13
C GLU A 197 29.95 -5.02 -16.12
N ILE A 198 28.75 -5.34 -15.65
CA ILE A 198 27.49 -5.29 -16.41
C ILE A 198 26.46 -4.53 -15.56
N SER A 199 25.78 -3.54 -16.14
CA SER A 199 24.76 -2.75 -15.46
C SER A 199 23.45 -3.51 -15.25
N SER A 200 22.57 -2.96 -14.41
CA SER A 200 21.12 -3.20 -14.50
C SER A 200 20.59 -2.95 -15.92
N THR A 201 19.43 -3.52 -16.25
CA THR A 201 18.77 -3.29 -17.53
C THR A 201 18.25 -1.86 -17.64
N PHE A 202 18.16 -1.41 -18.88
CA PHE A 202 17.44 -0.20 -19.27
C PHE A 202 16.80 -0.42 -20.64
N ILE A 203 15.84 0.42 -21.02
CA ILE A 203 15.30 0.46 -22.38
C ILE A 203 15.58 1.81 -23.05
N VAL A 204 15.44 1.84 -24.38
CA VAL A 204 15.31 3.10 -25.12
C VAL A 204 13.95 3.09 -25.83
N SER A 205 13.06 3.99 -25.42
CA SER A 205 11.66 4.01 -25.85
C SER A 205 11.08 5.42 -25.75
N ASP A 206 10.11 5.77 -26.60
CA ASP A 206 9.33 7.00 -26.40
C ASP A 206 8.28 6.84 -25.30
N ASP A 207 7.93 5.59 -24.98
CA ASP A 207 6.91 5.22 -23.99
C ASP A 207 7.51 5.01 -22.59
N VAL A 208 8.83 5.12 -22.40
CA VAL A 208 9.49 4.80 -21.11
C VAL A 208 8.90 5.56 -19.92
N TYR A 209 8.63 6.86 -20.09
CA TYR A 209 8.02 7.66 -19.03
C TYR A 209 6.49 7.57 -19.00
N THR A 210 5.87 7.04 -20.06
CA THR A 210 4.47 6.60 -20.02
C THR A 210 4.34 5.36 -19.13
N MET A 211 5.20 4.34 -19.33
CA MET A 211 5.26 3.16 -18.48
C MET A 211 5.56 3.53 -17.01
N ALA A 212 6.50 4.46 -16.78
CA ALA A 212 6.82 4.92 -15.43
C ALA A 212 5.65 5.68 -14.77
N LYS A 213 4.92 6.50 -15.54
CA LYS A 213 3.70 7.18 -15.07
C LYS A 213 2.62 6.15 -14.69
N ASP A 214 2.44 5.14 -15.54
CA ASP A 214 1.45 4.08 -15.34
C ASP A 214 1.80 3.21 -14.13
N ALA A 215 3.09 2.99 -13.86
CA ALA A 215 3.54 2.39 -12.61
C ALA A 215 3.25 3.29 -11.41
N SER A 216 3.56 4.60 -11.49
CA SER A 216 3.30 5.57 -10.42
C SER A 216 1.82 5.67 -10.05
N LEU A 217 0.92 5.58 -11.04
CA LEU A 217 -0.53 5.56 -10.83
C LEU A 217 -0.98 4.40 -9.92
N LYS A 218 -0.33 3.22 -10.00
CA LYS A 218 -0.66 2.08 -9.15
C LYS A 218 -0.52 2.37 -7.66
N PHE A 219 0.33 3.31 -7.27
CA PHE A 219 0.46 3.68 -5.86
C PHE A 219 -0.80 4.37 -5.33
N PHE A 220 -1.52 5.15 -6.15
CA PHE A 220 -2.79 5.71 -5.72
C PHE A 220 -3.79 4.62 -5.36
N GLY A 221 -3.85 3.53 -6.14
CA GLY A 221 -4.66 2.35 -5.81
C GLY A 221 -4.28 1.69 -4.49
N ILE A 222 -3.00 1.70 -4.10
CA ILE A 222 -2.55 1.25 -2.78
C ILE A 222 -3.04 2.19 -1.68
N GLN A 223 -3.11 3.49 -1.95
CA GLN A 223 -3.60 4.49 -0.99
C GLN A 223 -5.12 4.54 -0.90
N ARG A 224 -5.91 3.87 -1.75
CA ARG A 224 -7.37 4.04 -1.74
C ARG A 224 -8.01 3.48 -0.47
N SER A 225 -8.87 4.30 0.14
CA SER A 225 -9.69 3.93 1.30
C SER A 225 -11.13 3.59 0.90
N GLY A 226 -11.89 2.98 1.79
CA GLY A 226 -13.28 2.57 1.59
C GLY A 226 -13.43 1.29 0.76
N ASN A 227 -14.64 1.06 0.27
CA ASN A 227 -14.93 0.04 -0.75
C ASN A 227 -14.51 0.52 -2.16
N SER A 228 -13.30 1.04 -2.27
CA SER A 228 -12.72 1.55 -3.50
C SER A 228 -11.75 0.50 -4.00
N GLU A 229 -12.07 -0.15 -5.12
CA GLU A 229 -11.30 -1.27 -5.67
C GLU A 229 -9.79 -0.95 -5.68
N SER A 230 -8.98 -1.84 -5.13
CA SER A 230 -7.52 -1.72 -5.09
C SER A 230 -6.91 -3.03 -5.57
N TRP A 231 -5.88 -2.94 -6.42
CA TRP A 231 -5.11 -4.11 -6.84
C TRP A 231 -4.26 -4.71 -5.70
N PHE A 232 -4.11 -3.99 -4.58
CA PHE A 232 -3.12 -4.31 -3.55
C PHE A 232 -3.74 -4.86 -2.26
N HIS A 233 -4.95 -4.39 -1.90
CA HIS A 233 -5.65 -4.79 -0.69
C HIS A 233 -7.18 -4.78 -0.89
N GLY A 234 -7.91 -5.51 -0.02
CA GLY A 234 -9.37 -5.55 -0.08
C GLY A 234 -10.04 -4.25 0.43
N PRO A 235 -11.39 -4.19 0.42
CA PRO A 235 -12.14 -3.08 1.00
C PRO A 235 -11.71 -2.78 2.44
N SER A 236 -11.49 -1.51 2.75
CA SER A 236 -10.92 -1.08 4.04
C SER A 236 -11.55 0.22 4.51
N HIS A 237 -11.56 0.47 5.82
CA HIS A 237 -12.15 1.69 6.38
C HIS A 237 -13.58 1.99 5.88
N THR A 238 -14.34 0.91 5.63
CA THR A 238 -15.73 0.94 5.14
C THR A 238 -16.68 1.58 6.15
N LYS A 239 -16.22 1.74 7.39
CA LYS A 239 -16.94 2.34 8.51
C LYS A 239 -16.56 3.80 8.78
N ASP A 240 -15.66 4.40 7.99
CA ASP A 240 -15.26 5.79 8.14
C ASP A 240 -16.48 6.73 8.15
N GLY A 241 -16.47 7.67 9.11
CA GLY A 241 -17.65 8.44 9.52
C GLY A 241 -18.31 7.94 10.82
N GLY A 242 -17.96 6.73 11.26
CA GLY A 242 -18.47 6.12 12.50
C GLY A 242 -17.78 6.58 13.79
N GLY A 243 -16.55 7.11 13.69
CA GLY A 243 -15.82 7.64 14.83
C GLY A 243 -16.35 8.99 15.33
N LYS A 244 -15.74 9.48 16.41
CA LYS A 244 -16.15 10.73 17.07
C LYS A 244 -15.92 11.93 16.13
N VAL A 245 -16.91 12.83 16.05
CA VAL A 245 -16.72 14.12 15.36
C VAL A 245 -15.96 15.08 16.26
N VAL A 246 -14.89 15.65 15.74
CA VAL A 246 -13.96 16.50 16.50
C VAL A 246 -13.62 17.78 15.74
N VAL A 247 -13.20 18.79 16.49
CA VAL A 247 -12.51 19.99 15.99
C VAL A 247 -11.11 20.03 16.60
N ILE A 248 -10.16 20.67 15.92
CA ILE A 248 -8.80 20.84 16.45
C ILE A 248 -8.72 22.15 17.25
N GLU A 249 -8.43 22.05 18.55
CA GLU A 249 -8.18 23.19 19.43
C GLU A 249 -6.82 23.01 20.12
N ASN A 250 -5.95 24.02 20.01
CA ASN A 250 -4.59 23.99 20.60
C ASN A 250 -3.82 22.70 20.25
N ASN A 251 -3.85 22.29 18.97
CA ASN A 251 -3.24 21.06 18.44
C ASN A 251 -3.74 19.77 19.11
N LYS A 252 -5.03 19.73 19.48
CA LYS A 252 -5.67 18.53 20.04
C LYS A 252 -7.08 18.36 19.49
N SER A 253 -7.49 17.11 19.26
CA SER A 253 -8.87 16.77 18.94
C SER A 253 -9.78 16.98 20.15
N VAL A 254 -10.78 17.85 20.01
CA VAL A 254 -11.83 18.12 21.00
C VAL A 254 -13.18 17.72 20.41
N ALA A 255 -14.11 17.23 21.24
CA ALA A 255 -15.43 16.84 20.75
C ALA A 255 -16.18 18.02 20.12
N ALA A 256 -16.70 17.84 18.91
CA ALA A 256 -17.58 18.82 18.30
C ALA A 256 -19.02 18.60 18.81
N GLU A 257 -19.66 19.64 19.33
CA GLU A 257 -21.06 19.59 19.77
C GLU A 257 -22.02 19.72 18.58
N GLY A 258 -23.17 19.04 18.64
CA GLY A 258 -24.23 19.16 17.61
C GLY A 258 -24.04 18.28 16.37
N TYR A 259 -22.94 17.53 16.27
CA TYR A 259 -22.69 16.60 15.17
C TYR A 259 -22.98 15.15 15.57
N THR A 260 -23.32 14.31 14.60
CA THR A 260 -23.58 12.88 14.81
C THR A 260 -22.77 12.08 13.82
N SER A 261 -22.05 11.08 14.31
CA SER A 261 -21.34 10.10 13.50
C SER A 261 -22.29 9.38 12.55
N LYS A 262 -21.83 9.13 11.33
CA LYS A 262 -22.55 8.38 10.30
C LYS A 262 -21.60 7.35 9.73
N GLU A 263 -21.64 6.15 10.31
CA GLU A 263 -20.79 5.03 9.88
C GLU A 263 -20.88 4.81 8.36
N GLY A 264 -19.72 4.73 7.72
CA GLY A 264 -19.56 4.50 6.29
C GLY A 264 -19.90 5.67 5.37
N ALA A 265 -20.28 6.83 5.91
CA ALA A 265 -20.60 8.01 5.10
C ALA A 265 -19.34 8.70 4.52
N LEU A 266 -18.15 8.42 5.04
CA LEU A 266 -16.88 9.03 4.62
C LEU A 266 -15.91 8.00 4.02
N GLN A 267 -16.43 6.93 3.42
CA GLN A 267 -15.63 5.97 2.65
C GLN A 267 -15.03 6.61 1.38
N GLY A 268 -13.88 6.10 0.93
CA GLY A 268 -13.15 6.67 -0.20
C GLY A 268 -12.05 7.62 0.26
N GLY A 269 -11.46 8.32 -0.71
CA GLY A 269 -10.29 9.15 -0.50
C GLY A 269 -9.03 8.30 -0.38
N TRP A 270 -7.90 8.98 -0.19
CA TRP A 270 -6.62 8.33 -0.10
C TRP A 270 -6.08 8.39 1.34
N TYR A 271 -5.43 7.31 1.75
CA TYR A 271 -4.46 7.35 2.82
C TYR A 271 -3.34 8.31 2.46
N ASP A 272 -2.88 9.06 3.45
CA ASP A 272 -1.93 10.15 3.28
C ASP A 272 -0.52 9.65 2.91
N ALA A 273 -0.03 8.66 3.65
CA ALA A 273 1.34 8.18 3.52
C ALA A 273 1.44 6.69 3.84
N GLY A 274 2.45 6.30 4.63
CA GLY A 274 2.57 4.95 5.13
C GLY A 274 1.52 4.58 6.17
N ASP A 275 0.75 5.55 6.66
CA ASP A 275 -0.34 5.39 7.61
C ASP A 275 -1.71 5.25 6.93
N HIS A 276 -2.78 5.19 7.73
CA HIS A 276 -4.16 5.13 7.20
C HIS A 276 -4.96 6.39 7.50
N LEU A 277 -4.28 7.48 7.86
CA LEU A 277 -4.94 8.77 8.02
C LEU A 277 -5.35 9.31 6.66
N LYS A 278 -6.47 10.02 6.64
CA LYS A 278 -6.89 10.82 5.49
C LYS A 278 -6.71 12.26 5.88
N GLU A 279 -5.75 12.93 5.26
CA GLU A 279 -5.36 14.30 5.61
C GLU A 279 -5.86 15.30 4.58
N SER A 280 -6.33 16.45 5.05
CA SER A 280 -7.01 17.44 4.23
C SER A 280 -6.07 18.10 3.23
N GLN A 281 -4.87 18.49 3.66
CA GLN A 281 -3.88 19.18 2.82
C GLN A 281 -3.45 18.33 1.62
N THR A 282 -3.04 17.09 1.85
CA THR A 282 -2.49 16.23 0.79
C THR A 282 -3.55 15.66 -0.12
N GLN A 283 -4.74 15.32 0.38
CA GLN A 283 -5.83 14.84 -0.47
C GLN A 283 -6.34 15.95 -1.39
N ALA A 284 -6.48 17.18 -0.88
CA ALA A 284 -6.92 18.31 -1.69
C ALA A 284 -5.88 18.66 -2.76
N PHE A 285 -4.60 18.74 -2.39
CA PHE A 285 -3.50 18.93 -3.32
C PHE A 285 -3.43 17.83 -4.39
N ALA A 286 -3.47 16.55 -3.99
CA ALA A 286 -3.42 15.43 -4.92
C ALA A 286 -4.60 15.48 -5.90
N PHE A 287 -5.80 15.74 -5.40
CA PHE A 287 -6.99 15.87 -6.24
C PHE A 287 -6.87 17.02 -7.24
N ALA A 288 -6.47 18.21 -6.80
CA ALA A 288 -6.30 19.38 -7.65
C ALA A 288 -5.21 19.15 -8.71
N ALA A 289 -4.05 18.63 -8.31
CA ALA A 289 -2.93 18.36 -9.19
C ALA A 289 -3.28 17.31 -10.26
N LEU A 290 -3.89 16.17 -9.88
CA LEU A 290 -4.33 15.15 -10.85
C LEU A 290 -5.33 15.73 -11.86
N ALA A 291 -6.29 16.53 -11.39
CA ALA A 291 -7.26 17.20 -12.27
C ALA A 291 -6.58 18.18 -13.24
N VAL A 292 -5.65 19.01 -12.74
CA VAL A 292 -4.86 19.93 -13.57
C VAL A 292 -4.04 19.16 -14.60
N MET A 293 -3.33 18.10 -14.20
CA MET A 293 -2.48 17.33 -15.11
C MET A 293 -3.30 16.66 -16.21
N SER A 294 -4.47 16.10 -15.89
CA SER A 294 -5.36 15.54 -16.91
C SER A 294 -5.88 16.63 -17.88
N ALA A 295 -6.39 17.75 -17.37
CA ALA A 295 -6.97 18.82 -18.18
C ALA A 295 -5.97 19.56 -19.08
N THR A 296 -4.75 19.76 -18.58
CA THR A 296 -3.67 20.47 -19.29
C THR A 296 -2.91 19.57 -20.27
N ASN A 297 -2.93 18.25 -20.06
CA ASN A 297 -2.23 17.26 -20.87
C ASN A 297 -3.15 16.10 -21.34
N PRO A 298 -4.33 16.38 -21.94
CA PRO A 298 -5.32 15.33 -22.25
C PRO A 298 -4.84 14.31 -23.29
N ALA A 299 -3.84 14.65 -24.10
CA ALA A 299 -3.23 13.72 -25.06
C ALA A 299 -2.22 12.75 -24.41
N LYS A 300 -1.80 13.03 -23.17
CA LYS A 300 -0.84 12.22 -22.41
C LYS A 300 -1.52 11.39 -21.31
N ASP A 301 -2.80 11.63 -21.06
CA ASP A 301 -3.66 10.88 -20.15
C ASP A 301 -4.51 9.88 -20.96
N VAL A 302 -4.24 8.59 -20.79
CA VAL A 302 -4.81 7.51 -21.60
C VAL A 302 -5.31 6.40 -20.68
N ASP A 303 -6.29 5.64 -21.16
CA ASP A 303 -6.98 4.55 -20.47
C ASP A 303 -6.20 3.23 -20.64
N HIS A 304 -5.26 2.98 -19.73
CA HIS A 304 -4.48 1.73 -19.67
C HIS A 304 -4.97 0.78 -18.59
N TYR A 305 -5.69 1.27 -17.58
CA TYR A 305 -6.19 0.45 -16.50
C TYR A 305 -7.72 0.53 -16.40
N ALA A 306 -8.33 -0.53 -15.87
CA ALA A 306 -9.62 -0.39 -15.22
C ALA A 306 -9.42 0.29 -13.86
N TYR A 307 -10.53 0.72 -13.26
CA TYR A 307 -10.51 1.41 -11.99
C TYR A 307 -9.58 0.80 -10.93
N ASN A 308 -9.58 -0.53 -10.71
CA ASN A 308 -8.74 -1.19 -9.71
C ASN A 308 -7.21 -1.11 -9.94
N GLN A 309 -6.73 -0.71 -11.12
CA GLN A 309 -5.31 -0.63 -11.52
C GLN A 309 -4.53 -1.95 -11.57
N GLY A 310 -5.22 -3.08 -11.41
CA GLY A 310 -4.71 -4.44 -11.64
C GLY A 310 -5.19 -5.05 -12.96
N GLU A 311 -6.37 -4.66 -13.42
CA GLU A 311 -6.94 -5.04 -14.72
C GLU A 311 -6.55 -3.99 -15.78
N PHE A 312 -5.93 -4.45 -16.87
CA PHE A 312 -5.42 -3.60 -17.97
C PHE A 312 -5.82 -4.14 -19.36
N VAL A 313 -6.51 -5.28 -19.40
CA VAL A 313 -7.06 -5.87 -20.63
C VAL A 313 -8.43 -5.29 -20.92
N LYS A 314 -9.30 -5.26 -19.90
CA LYS A 314 -10.65 -4.68 -19.96
C LYS A 314 -10.72 -3.40 -19.12
N THR A 315 -10.24 -2.32 -19.70
CA THR A 315 -10.20 -0.99 -19.09
C THR A 315 -11.60 -0.37 -18.98
N ASP A 316 -11.74 0.72 -18.21
CA ASP A 316 -13.05 1.32 -17.92
C ASP A 316 -13.46 2.45 -18.90
N GLY A 317 -12.59 2.78 -19.86
CA GLY A 317 -12.87 3.74 -20.93
C GLY A 317 -12.63 5.19 -20.51
N VAL A 318 -12.04 5.42 -19.34
CA VAL A 318 -11.74 6.75 -18.79
C VAL A 318 -10.23 6.90 -18.67
N PRO A 319 -9.63 8.01 -19.13
CA PRO A 319 -8.20 8.28 -18.93
C PRO A 319 -7.80 8.11 -17.46
N ASP A 320 -6.70 7.41 -17.21
CA ASP A 320 -6.39 6.89 -15.88
C ASP A 320 -6.15 8.01 -14.84
N VAL A 321 -5.51 9.13 -15.22
CA VAL A 321 -5.29 10.27 -14.31
C VAL A 321 -6.63 10.96 -14.01
N LEU A 322 -7.49 11.16 -15.02
CA LEU A 322 -8.85 11.66 -14.83
C LEU A 322 -9.69 10.74 -13.94
N ARG A 323 -9.55 9.43 -14.12
CA ARG A 323 -10.25 8.40 -13.35
C ARG A 323 -9.82 8.43 -11.88
N GLU A 324 -8.53 8.60 -11.62
CA GLU A 324 -8.00 8.77 -10.27
C GLU A 324 -8.46 10.10 -9.64
N ALA A 325 -8.42 11.21 -10.39
CA ALA A 325 -8.95 12.49 -9.91
C ALA A 325 -10.44 12.38 -9.50
N LYS A 326 -11.24 11.60 -10.23
CA LYS A 326 -12.63 11.33 -9.83
C LYS A 326 -12.74 10.62 -8.48
N HIS A 327 -11.82 9.72 -8.14
CA HIS A 327 -11.84 9.08 -6.82
C HIS A 327 -11.71 10.11 -5.68
N GLY A 328 -10.84 11.11 -5.84
CA GLY A 328 -10.75 12.25 -4.92
C GLY A 328 -12.05 13.06 -4.85
N ALA A 329 -12.63 13.39 -6.00
CA ALA A 329 -13.92 14.09 -6.05
C ALA A 329 -15.05 13.31 -5.36
N ASP A 330 -15.11 11.98 -5.51
CA ASP A 330 -16.11 11.14 -4.86
C ASP A 330 -16.04 11.27 -3.32
N PHE A 331 -14.83 11.41 -2.75
CA PHE A 331 -14.66 11.65 -1.31
C PHE A 331 -15.18 13.03 -0.89
N PHE A 332 -14.79 14.11 -1.60
CA PHE A 332 -15.23 15.46 -1.25
C PHE A 332 -16.73 15.68 -1.44
N LEU A 333 -17.34 15.05 -2.45
CA LEU A 333 -18.80 15.07 -2.62
C LEU A 333 -19.52 14.33 -1.49
N LYS A 334 -18.99 13.20 -1.00
CA LYS A 334 -19.50 12.52 0.20
C LYS A 334 -19.34 13.36 1.46
N ALA A 335 -18.23 14.08 1.62
CA ALA A 335 -18.04 15.02 2.72
C ALA A 335 -19.08 16.15 2.67
N TYR A 336 -19.39 16.68 1.48
CA TYR A 336 -20.45 17.68 1.28
C TYR A 336 -21.84 17.12 1.62
N GLU A 337 -22.14 15.88 1.24
CA GLU A 337 -23.38 15.18 1.60
C GLU A 337 -23.46 14.92 3.12
N PHE A 338 -22.36 14.47 3.73
CA PHE A 338 -22.25 14.28 5.17
C PHE A 338 -22.62 15.55 5.92
N ALA A 339 -22.11 16.69 5.42
CA ALA A 339 -22.35 18.04 5.92
C ALA A 339 -23.72 18.63 5.55
N LYS A 340 -24.59 17.87 4.87
CA LYS A 340 -25.92 18.32 4.40
C LYS A 340 -25.85 19.59 3.56
N GLY A 341 -24.78 19.72 2.77
CA GLY A 341 -24.53 20.83 1.88
C GLY A 341 -23.97 22.10 2.52
N VAL A 342 -23.53 22.04 3.78
CA VAL A 342 -22.85 23.15 4.48
C VAL A 342 -21.35 22.96 4.36
N VAL A 343 -20.66 23.84 3.61
CA VAL A 343 -19.21 23.74 3.38
C VAL A 343 -18.41 23.73 4.69
N ASP A 344 -18.77 24.62 5.62
CA ASP A 344 -18.06 24.76 6.90
C ASP A 344 -18.14 23.51 7.80
N ASP A 345 -19.09 22.61 7.53
CA ASP A 345 -19.33 21.37 8.28
C ASP A 345 -18.76 20.13 7.59
N MET A 346 -18.02 20.29 6.49
CA MET A 346 -17.41 19.18 5.75
C MET A 346 -16.19 18.62 6.49
N PRO A 347 -16.19 17.31 6.83
CA PRO A 347 -15.00 16.64 7.30
C PRO A 347 -14.16 16.19 6.11
N VAL A 348 -13.01 16.83 5.93
CA VAL A 348 -12.04 16.50 4.88
C VAL A 348 -10.85 15.69 5.40
N SER A 349 -10.84 15.41 6.70
CA SER A 349 -9.86 14.54 7.34
C SER A 349 -10.52 13.48 8.21
N VAL A 350 -9.95 12.28 8.20
CA VAL A 350 -10.42 11.14 9.00
C VAL A 350 -9.24 10.40 9.62
N GLY A 351 -9.35 10.10 10.91
CA GLY A 351 -8.35 9.40 11.69
C GLY A 351 -7.69 10.27 12.76
N ASN A 352 -6.92 9.65 13.66
CA ASN A 352 -6.19 10.35 14.72
C ASN A 352 -4.76 9.85 14.95
N PHE A 353 -3.96 10.73 15.55
CA PHE A 353 -2.56 10.50 15.91
C PHE A 353 -2.35 9.60 17.15
N GLY A 354 -3.41 8.92 17.61
CA GLY A 354 -3.37 7.96 18.70
C GLY A 354 -3.27 6.54 18.17
N SER A 355 -4.17 5.67 18.63
CA SER A 355 -4.15 4.25 18.31
C SER A 355 -4.42 3.93 16.84
N ASP A 356 -5.07 4.84 16.09
CA ASP A 356 -5.28 4.72 14.65
C ASP A 356 -3.99 4.91 13.87
N HIS A 357 -3.31 6.05 14.04
CA HIS A 357 -1.97 6.23 13.49
C HIS A 357 -0.99 5.15 13.98
N GLY A 358 -1.12 4.69 15.22
CA GLY A 358 -0.30 3.61 15.78
C GLY A 358 -0.60 2.21 15.24
N TRP A 359 -1.70 2.00 14.48
CA TRP A 359 -2.02 0.71 13.88
C TRP A 359 -0.94 0.33 12.87
N TRP A 360 -0.38 -0.88 12.97
CA TRP A 360 0.70 -1.34 12.09
C TRP A 360 0.37 -2.68 11.43
N GLY A 361 -0.69 -2.67 10.63
CA GLY A 361 -1.14 -3.81 9.83
C GLY A 361 -1.84 -3.36 8.56
N ARG A 362 -2.41 -4.29 7.80
CA ARG A 362 -3.16 -3.94 6.59
C ARG A 362 -4.47 -3.18 6.90
N PRO A 363 -4.92 -2.26 6.03
CA PRO A 363 -6.06 -1.39 6.30
C PRO A 363 -7.40 -2.12 6.36
N GLU A 364 -7.61 -3.17 5.57
CA GLU A 364 -8.84 -3.98 5.54
C GLU A 364 -9.08 -4.74 6.86
N VAL A 365 -8.02 -4.98 7.62
CA VAL A 365 -8.07 -5.65 8.93
C VAL A 365 -8.57 -4.69 10.00
N GLN A 366 -8.27 -3.40 9.87
CA GLN A 366 -8.58 -2.37 10.87
C GLN A 366 -10.09 -2.21 11.08
N ASP A 367 -10.91 -2.48 10.04
CA ASP A 367 -12.38 -2.47 10.11
C ASP A 367 -12.96 -3.53 11.06
N TYR A 368 -12.22 -4.61 11.33
CA TYR A 368 -12.63 -5.70 12.21
C TYR A 368 -12.19 -5.50 13.66
N VAL A 369 -11.41 -4.45 13.95
CA VAL A 369 -10.95 -4.14 15.30
C VAL A 369 -12.10 -3.52 16.11
N THR A 370 -12.66 -4.27 17.04
CA THR A 370 -13.79 -3.83 17.90
C THR A 370 -13.36 -3.34 19.29
N VAL A 371 -12.08 -3.44 19.62
CA VAL A 371 -11.53 -3.10 20.94
C VAL A 371 -11.00 -1.67 20.93
N THR A 372 -11.25 -0.93 22.01
CA THR A 372 -10.73 0.44 22.20
C THR A 372 -9.22 0.44 22.49
N GLY A 373 -8.52 1.49 22.10
CA GLY A 373 -7.08 1.70 22.22
C GLY A 373 -6.28 1.05 21.10
N ARG A 374 -6.93 0.67 20.00
CA ARG A 374 -6.34 -0.17 18.92
C ARG A 374 -6.55 0.35 17.51
N GLY A 375 -7.13 1.53 17.36
CA GLY A 375 -7.28 2.18 16.05
C GLY A 375 -8.45 1.65 15.24
N GLY A 376 -9.37 0.90 15.86
CA GLY A 376 -10.57 0.43 15.17
C GLY A 376 -11.49 1.59 14.72
N PRO A 377 -12.58 1.30 14.00
CA PRO A 377 -13.41 2.31 13.35
C PRO A 377 -13.99 3.38 14.28
N THR A 378 -14.27 3.03 15.54
CA THR A 378 -14.77 3.98 16.54
C THR A 378 -13.73 4.99 17.00
N GLU A 379 -12.46 4.73 16.73
CA GLU A 379 -11.30 5.54 17.10
C GLU A 379 -10.68 6.24 15.90
N ARG A 380 -11.39 6.29 14.77
CA ARG A 380 -11.02 7.10 13.61
C ARG A 380 -11.83 8.38 13.62
N ASP A 381 -11.24 9.43 14.18
CA ASP A 381 -11.90 10.72 14.38
C ASP A 381 -12.37 11.30 13.04
N VAL A 382 -13.56 11.90 13.03
CA VAL A 382 -14.07 12.69 11.90
C VAL A 382 -13.74 14.14 12.19
N ARG A 383 -12.76 14.73 11.48
CA ARG A 383 -12.19 16.02 11.86
C ARG A 383 -12.77 17.17 11.05
N LEU A 384 -13.32 18.16 11.75
CA LEU A 384 -13.84 19.42 11.23
C LEU A 384 -12.84 20.56 11.49
N GLY A 385 -13.06 21.71 10.83
CA GLY A 385 -12.22 22.90 11.03
C GLY A 385 -10.89 22.87 10.26
N GLU A 386 -10.80 22.01 9.24
CA GLU A 386 -9.62 21.86 8.38
C GLU A 386 -9.89 22.30 6.92
N LEU A 387 -10.79 23.27 6.73
CA LEU A 387 -11.09 23.90 5.44
C LEU A 387 -10.72 25.39 5.47
N GLY A 388 -9.42 25.65 5.30
CA GLY A 388 -8.93 26.99 4.95
C GLY A 388 -9.33 27.39 3.53
N ALA A 389 -9.03 28.63 3.17
CA ALA A 389 -9.19 29.12 1.80
C ALA A 389 -8.31 28.35 0.82
N ASN A 390 -7.13 27.90 1.26
CA ASN A 390 -6.21 27.07 0.48
C ASN A 390 -6.84 25.72 0.09
N ILE A 391 -7.15 24.87 1.07
CA ILE A 391 -7.72 23.53 0.87
C ILE A 391 -9.07 23.61 0.16
N SER A 392 -9.91 24.58 0.54
CA SER A 392 -11.22 24.76 -0.10
C SER A 392 -11.09 25.10 -1.59
N SER A 393 -10.04 25.85 -1.96
CA SER A 393 -9.79 26.24 -3.34
C SER A 393 -9.18 25.11 -4.16
N GLU A 394 -8.28 24.30 -3.60
CA GLU A 394 -7.81 23.08 -4.28
C GLU A 394 -8.97 22.13 -4.61
N ILE A 395 -9.86 21.90 -3.64
CA ILE A 395 -11.08 21.10 -3.85
C ILE A 395 -11.97 21.74 -4.92
N ALA A 396 -12.18 23.06 -4.86
CA ALA A 396 -12.96 23.78 -5.87
C ALA A 396 -12.34 23.65 -7.27
N ALA A 397 -11.02 23.75 -7.39
CA ALA A 397 -10.30 23.65 -8.65
C ALA A 397 -10.48 22.26 -9.29
N GLY A 398 -10.24 21.20 -8.52
CA GLY A 398 -10.43 19.83 -9.00
C GLY A 398 -11.88 19.56 -9.42
N LEU A 399 -12.86 19.95 -8.59
CA LEU A 399 -14.28 19.76 -8.91
C LEU A 399 -14.71 20.56 -10.15
N ALA A 400 -14.23 21.80 -10.30
CA ALA A 400 -14.52 22.61 -11.48
C ALA A 400 -14.00 21.95 -12.76
N ILE A 401 -12.74 21.48 -12.76
CA ILE A 401 -12.17 20.76 -13.91
C ILE A 401 -13.00 19.50 -14.24
N LEU A 402 -13.30 18.68 -13.24
CA LEU A 402 -14.07 17.44 -13.46
C LEU A 402 -15.51 17.73 -13.93
N SER A 403 -16.09 18.86 -13.55
CA SER A 403 -17.41 19.26 -14.04
C SER A 403 -17.47 19.46 -15.56
N LYS A 404 -16.33 19.77 -16.18
CA LYS A 404 -16.20 19.90 -17.62
C LYS A 404 -15.69 18.61 -18.25
N ASP A 405 -14.58 18.08 -17.75
CA ASP A 405 -13.85 17.00 -18.41
C ASP A 405 -14.48 15.62 -18.20
N TYR A 406 -15.19 15.43 -17.07
CA TYR A 406 -15.91 14.19 -16.78
C TYR A 406 -17.34 14.16 -17.33
N ALA A 407 -17.86 15.29 -17.83
CA ALA A 407 -19.25 15.40 -18.30
C ALA A 407 -19.60 14.44 -19.45
N LYS A 408 -18.60 14.04 -20.26
CA LYS A 408 -18.76 13.04 -21.33
C LYS A 408 -18.95 11.61 -20.82
N TYR A 409 -18.51 11.30 -19.60
CA TYR A 409 -18.59 9.96 -19.00
C TYR A 409 -19.78 9.87 -18.03
N ASP A 410 -19.96 10.88 -17.19
CA ASP A 410 -21.09 10.98 -16.27
C ASP A 410 -21.48 12.45 -16.08
N ARG A 411 -22.52 12.86 -16.80
CA ARG A 411 -23.02 14.24 -16.76
C ARG A 411 -23.61 14.62 -15.40
N LYS A 412 -24.27 13.69 -14.71
CA LYS A 412 -24.92 13.99 -13.42
C LYS A 412 -23.89 14.20 -12.32
N PHE A 413 -22.86 13.36 -12.31
CA PHE A 413 -21.69 13.56 -11.47
C PHE A 413 -21.03 14.91 -11.75
N ALA A 414 -20.76 15.20 -13.03
CA ALA A 414 -20.12 16.45 -13.44
C ALA A 414 -20.92 17.71 -13.04
N ASP A 415 -22.25 17.69 -13.22
CA ASP A 415 -23.12 18.79 -12.77
C ASP A 415 -23.07 18.97 -11.24
N SER A 416 -22.95 17.85 -10.48
CA SER A 416 -22.80 17.90 -9.02
C SER A 416 -21.45 18.51 -8.62
N CYS A 417 -20.38 18.16 -9.34
CA CYS A 417 -19.06 18.78 -9.14
C CYS A 417 -19.10 20.29 -9.33
N LEU A 418 -19.77 20.80 -10.37
CA LEU A 418 -19.86 22.24 -10.60
C LEU A 418 -20.56 22.96 -9.45
N VAL A 419 -21.70 22.45 -8.99
CA VAL A 419 -22.47 23.06 -7.88
C VAL A 419 -21.61 23.16 -6.62
N VAL A 420 -20.87 22.10 -6.29
CA VAL A 420 -20.02 22.09 -5.10
C VAL A 420 -18.78 22.96 -5.31
N ALA A 421 -18.16 22.95 -6.50
CA ALA A 421 -17.01 23.80 -6.82
C ALA A 421 -17.31 25.29 -6.61
N GLU A 422 -18.45 25.77 -7.12
CA GLU A 422 -18.87 27.17 -6.95
C GLU A 422 -19.06 27.52 -5.47
N LYS A 423 -19.70 26.65 -4.70
CA LYS A 423 -19.89 26.86 -3.25
C LYS A 423 -18.59 26.83 -2.45
N MET A 424 -17.68 25.93 -2.78
CA MET A 424 -16.36 25.84 -2.15
C MET A 424 -15.54 27.09 -2.44
N TYR A 425 -15.56 27.58 -3.68
CA TYR A 425 -14.87 28.81 -4.07
C TYR A 425 -15.46 30.05 -3.38
N ASP A 426 -16.79 30.18 -3.34
CA ASP A 426 -17.46 31.28 -2.64
C ASP A 426 -17.10 31.31 -1.14
N PHE A 427 -17.05 30.13 -0.51
CA PHE A 427 -16.60 29.98 0.87
C PHE A 427 -15.14 30.40 1.05
N ALA A 428 -14.22 29.88 0.22
CA ALA A 428 -12.80 30.17 0.27
C ALA A 428 -12.50 31.67 0.05
N LYS A 429 -13.13 32.26 -0.97
CA LYS A 429 -13.02 33.69 -1.30
C LYS A 429 -13.53 34.56 -0.15
N ALA A 430 -14.68 34.24 0.44
CA ALA A 430 -15.21 35.00 1.57
C ALA A 430 -14.26 34.96 2.78
N LEU A 431 -13.69 33.79 3.06
CA LEU A 431 -12.75 33.60 4.16
C LEU A 431 -11.44 34.37 3.94
N ALA A 432 -10.88 34.31 2.72
CA ALA A 432 -9.68 35.08 2.33
C ALA A 432 -9.90 36.60 2.36
N GLN A 433 -11.12 37.06 2.10
CA GLN A 433 -11.52 38.46 2.19
C GLN A 433 -11.75 38.95 3.64
N GLY A 434 -11.59 38.08 4.63
CA GLY A 434 -11.83 38.42 6.04
C GLY A 434 -13.30 38.69 6.36
N LYS A 435 -14.24 38.16 5.55
CA LYS A 435 -15.67 38.29 5.83
C LYS A 435 -16.06 37.40 7.02
N ASP A 436 -17.06 37.83 7.77
CA ASP A 436 -17.64 37.07 8.89
C ASP A 436 -18.71 36.05 8.45
N LYS A 437 -19.13 36.12 7.18
CA LYS A 437 -20.20 35.32 6.59
C LYS A 437 -19.89 34.86 5.16
N TYR A 438 -20.56 33.78 4.75
CA TYR A 438 -20.51 33.20 3.40
C TYR A 438 -21.89 32.67 2.97
N ASP A 439 -22.04 32.29 1.68
CA ASP A 439 -23.28 31.73 1.08
C ASP A 439 -24.54 32.51 1.53
N GLY A 440 -24.47 33.84 1.38
CA GLY A 440 -25.45 34.79 1.92
C GLY A 440 -25.11 35.21 3.34
N ASP A 441 -25.89 34.73 4.31
CA ASP A 441 -25.85 35.17 5.72
C ASP A 441 -25.29 34.11 6.69
N LYS A 442 -24.71 33.01 6.19
CA LYS A 442 -24.21 31.93 7.05
C LYS A 442 -22.90 32.36 7.75
N PRO A 443 -22.79 32.23 9.07
CA PRO A 443 -21.55 32.54 9.78
C PRO A 443 -20.52 31.42 9.60
N PHE A 444 -19.24 31.78 9.69
CA PHE A 444 -18.15 30.81 9.87
C PHE A 444 -18.15 30.29 11.31
N VAL A 445 -18.35 28.98 11.49
CA VAL A 445 -18.44 28.27 12.77
C VAL A 445 -17.16 27.51 13.05
N ASN A 446 -16.73 26.64 12.13
CA ASN A 446 -15.59 25.73 12.34
C ASN A 446 -14.30 26.30 11.72
N ASN A 447 -14.37 26.92 10.55
CA ASN A 447 -13.20 27.42 9.81
C ASN A 447 -13.16 28.94 9.82
N LYS A 448 -12.20 29.52 10.56
CA LYS A 448 -12.12 30.98 10.79
C LYS A 448 -10.83 31.62 10.29
N GLN A 449 -9.93 30.82 9.71
CA GLN A 449 -8.63 31.28 9.23
C GLN A 449 -8.46 30.86 7.78
N ALA A 450 -8.16 31.82 6.89
CA ALA A 450 -7.98 31.56 5.48
C ALA A 450 -6.75 30.67 5.21
N ALA A 451 -5.66 30.91 5.92
CA ALA A 451 -4.45 30.10 5.91
C ALA A 451 -3.66 30.35 7.21
N GLY A 452 -2.43 29.85 7.32
CA GLY A 452 -1.57 29.97 8.50
C GLY A 452 -1.96 29.07 9.66
N TRP A 453 -2.89 28.14 9.46
CA TRP A 453 -3.29 27.11 10.42
C TRP A 453 -2.67 25.76 10.05
N GLY A 454 -2.56 24.83 11.01
CA GLY A 454 -2.02 23.49 10.77
C GLY A 454 -3.01 22.40 11.17
N SER A 455 -2.99 21.27 10.46
CA SER A 455 -3.60 20.03 10.97
C SER A 455 -2.65 19.39 12.00
N LEU A 456 -3.06 18.27 12.59
CA LEU A 456 -2.19 17.51 13.48
C LEU A 456 -0.98 16.89 12.72
N ALA A 457 -1.14 16.63 11.42
CA ALA A 457 -0.11 16.06 10.55
C ALA A 457 0.79 17.15 9.95
N TYR A 458 0.16 18.23 9.48
CA TYR A 458 0.79 19.24 8.65
C TYR A 458 0.73 20.59 9.33
N MET A 459 1.88 21.00 9.87
CA MET A 459 2.05 22.26 10.58
C MET A 459 2.85 23.26 9.76
N GLY A 460 2.32 24.48 9.63
CA GLY A 460 3.03 25.62 9.08
C GLY A 460 3.08 25.66 7.54
N ASN A 461 3.27 26.87 7.03
CA ASN A 461 3.54 27.17 5.63
C ASN A 461 2.45 26.78 4.62
N ASN A 462 1.20 27.18 4.86
CA ASN A 462 0.17 27.22 3.82
C ASN A 462 -0.20 28.68 3.50
N GLU A 463 -0.15 29.01 2.23
CA GLU A 463 -0.70 30.25 1.67
C GLU A 463 -2.04 29.92 1.00
N PHE A 464 -2.79 30.93 0.54
CA PHE A 464 -4.08 30.69 -0.11
C PHE A 464 -4.18 31.31 -1.51
N THR A 465 -3.26 32.21 -1.86
CA THR A 465 -3.37 33.05 -3.07
C THR A 465 -3.19 32.21 -4.32
N ASP A 466 -2.24 31.28 -4.29
CA ASP A 466 -2.00 30.31 -5.34
C ASP A 466 -3.16 29.34 -5.53
N ASP A 467 -3.74 28.84 -4.44
CA ASP A 467 -4.88 27.92 -4.54
C ASP A 467 -6.14 28.61 -5.06
N LEU A 468 -6.44 29.82 -4.57
CA LEU A 468 -7.57 30.63 -5.05
C LEU A 468 -7.37 31.06 -6.51
N ALA A 469 -6.15 31.38 -6.90
CA ALA A 469 -5.79 31.63 -8.29
C ALA A 469 -6.07 30.40 -9.16
N LEU A 470 -5.62 29.21 -8.73
CA LEU A 470 -5.89 27.95 -9.41
C LEU A 470 -7.39 27.64 -9.51
N ALA A 471 -8.14 27.82 -8.42
CA ALA A 471 -9.59 27.61 -8.41
C ALA A 471 -10.34 28.57 -9.35
N SER A 472 -9.94 29.83 -9.39
CA SER A 472 -10.50 30.83 -10.31
C SER A 472 -10.24 30.45 -11.76
N VAL A 473 -9.02 30.01 -12.08
CA VAL A 473 -8.65 29.50 -13.42
C VAL A 473 -9.48 28.27 -13.79
N ALA A 474 -9.62 27.31 -12.87
CA ALA A 474 -10.38 26.09 -13.10
C ALA A 474 -11.87 26.37 -13.32
N LEU A 475 -12.47 27.29 -12.55
CA LEU A 475 -13.87 27.71 -12.72
C LEU A 475 -14.08 28.51 -14.01
N LEU A 476 -13.12 29.35 -14.40
CA LEU A 476 -13.13 30.01 -15.70
C LEU A 476 -13.07 28.99 -16.84
N TYR A 477 -12.16 28.01 -16.75
CA TYR A 477 -12.07 26.90 -17.70
C TYR A 477 -13.38 26.12 -17.80
N ALA A 478 -14.00 25.80 -16.66
CA ALA A 478 -15.22 25.01 -16.60
C ALA A 478 -16.45 25.74 -17.14
N THR A 479 -16.57 27.04 -16.88
CA THR A 479 -17.84 27.79 -17.05
C THR A 479 -17.82 28.89 -18.10
N GLY A 480 -16.64 29.46 -18.42
CA GLY A 480 -16.52 30.67 -19.22
C GLY A 480 -17.11 31.94 -18.57
N LYS A 481 -17.49 31.88 -17.28
CA LYS A 481 -18.02 33.06 -16.57
C LYS A 481 -16.90 34.07 -16.32
N LYS A 482 -17.12 35.31 -16.78
CA LYS A 482 -16.13 36.39 -16.75
C LYS A 482 -15.74 36.83 -15.33
N ASP A 483 -16.63 36.66 -14.36
CA ASP A 483 -16.35 36.97 -12.95
C ASP A 483 -15.10 36.22 -12.44
N TYR A 484 -14.86 34.99 -12.91
CA TYR A 484 -13.66 34.24 -12.54
C TYR A 484 -12.40 34.71 -13.27
N ALA A 485 -12.52 35.33 -14.45
CA ALA A 485 -11.41 36.04 -15.08
C ALA A 485 -11.11 37.35 -14.33
N ASP A 486 -12.13 38.03 -13.83
CA ASP A 486 -11.98 39.24 -13.02
C ASP A 486 -11.29 38.93 -11.69
N ASP A 487 -11.72 37.87 -11.01
CA ASP A 487 -11.10 37.37 -9.78
C ASP A 487 -9.69 36.83 -10.01
N ALA A 488 -9.39 36.25 -11.17
CA ALA A 488 -8.05 35.76 -11.47
C ALA A 488 -7.08 36.90 -11.78
N LEU A 489 -7.47 37.88 -12.62
CA LEU A 489 -6.52 38.78 -13.29
C LEU A 489 -6.84 40.28 -13.22
N ARG A 490 -8.04 40.71 -12.80
CA ARG A 490 -8.46 42.11 -12.97
C ARG A 490 -8.78 42.86 -11.68
N ASN A 491 -9.30 42.19 -10.67
CA ASN A 491 -9.76 42.86 -9.46
C ASN A 491 -8.58 43.32 -8.58
N LYS A 492 -8.41 44.64 -8.47
CA LYS A 492 -7.30 45.26 -7.72
C LYS A 492 -7.55 45.43 -6.21
N GLU A 493 -8.78 45.17 -5.78
CA GLU A 493 -9.25 45.31 -4.39
C GLU A 493 -9.96 44.02 -3.94
N LEU A 494 -9.46 42.88 -4.41
CA LEU A 494 -10.01 41.55 -4.14
C LEU A 494 -9.77 41.12 -2.69
N TYR A 495 -8.61 41.44 -2.10
CA TYR A 495 -8.28 41.16 -0.70
C TYR A 495 -7.17 42.10 -0.18
N ASP A 496 -7.05 42.19 1.15
CA ASP A 496 -6.01 43.01 1.79
C ASP A 496 -4.61 42.43 1.53
N GLY A 497 -3.74 43.23 0.89
CA GLY A 497 -2.35 42.88 0.64
C GLY A 497 -1.94 42.86 -0.82
N GLN A 498 -2.89 42.94 -1.76
CA GLN A 498 -2.54 43.05 -3.17
C GLN A 498 -1.70 44.31 -3.45
N ARG A 499 -0.66 44.16 -4.26
CA ARG A 499 0.28 45.24 -4.56
C ARG A 499 0.43 45.41 -6.06
N GLU A 500 -0.16 46.48 -6.60
CA GLU A 500 0.02 46.84 -8.00
C GLU A 500 1.44 47.37 -8.24
N LEU A 501 2.12 46.75 -9.20
CA LEU A 501 3.41 47.18 -9.73
C LEU A 501 3.37 47.05 -11.25
N ASN A 502 4.19 47.85 -11.94
CA ASN A 502 4.31 47.80 -13.40
C ASN A 502 5.64 47.15 -13.77
N CYS A 503 5.62 45.83 -13.94
CA CYS A 503 6.80 45.02 -14.28
C CYS A 503 6.37 43.70 -14.97
N ALA A 504 7.29 43.00 -15.64
CA ALA A 504 7.05 41.63 -16.05
C ALA A 504 7.06 40.70 -14.83
N GLY A 505 6.04 39.87 -14.66
CA GLY A 505 5.80 39.08 -13.44
C GLY A 505 4.92 39.82 -12.42
N CYS A 506 4.42 41.02 -12.76
CA CYS A 506 3.53 41.79 -11.92
C CYS A 506 2.12 41.76 -12.52
N PHE A 507 1.28 40.81 -12.08
CA PHE A 507 -0.08 40.69 -12.58
C PHE A 507 -0.90 41.95 -12.28
N ASN A 508 -1.76 42.33 -13.24
CA ASN A 508 -2.56 43.56 -13.16
C ASN A 508 -3.67 43.51 -12.09
N GLY A 509 -4.03 42.35 -11.57
CA GLY A 509 -5.07 42.21 -10.55
C GLY A 509 -5.41 40.77 -10.23
N GLY A 510 -6.45 40.59 -9.42
CA GLY A 510 -6.98 39.31 -9.00
C GLY A 510 -6.06 38.52 -8.07
N TRP A 511 -6.31 37.23 -7.92
CA TRP A 511 -5.55 36.33 -7.06
C TRP A 511 -4.09 36.17 -7.50
N PHE A 512 -3.77 36.45 -8.77
CA PHE A 512 -2.39 36.45 -9.25
C PHE A 512 -1.58 37.71 -8.82
N MET A 513 -2.26 38.81 -8.46
CA MET A 513 -1.59 40.02 -7.93
C MET A 513 -1.37 39.91 -6.43
N THR A 514 -0.26 39.30 -6.01
CA THR A 514 0.00 39.04 -4.59
C THR A 514 0.71 40.18 -3.85
N ASN A 515 0.91 40.02 -2.53
CA ASN A 515 1.73 40.93 -1.73
C ASN A 515 3.24 40.76 -2.01
N ASN A 516 3.66 39.65 -2.62
CA ASN A 516 5.04 39.34 -2.92
C ASN A 516 5.44 39.97 -4.26
N TYR A 517 5.70 41.29 -4.21
CA TYR A 517 6.05 42.09 -5.38
C TYR A 517 4.99 42.08 -6.50
N GLY A 518 3.71 41.83 -6.20
CA GLY A 518 2.64 41.86 -7.21
C GLY A 518 2.56 40.63 -8.11
N GLY A 519 3.39 39.61 -7.89
CA GLY A 519 3.44 38.37 -8.68
C GLY A 519 3.15 37.11 -7.86
N MET A 520 3.01 35.97 -8.53
CA MET A 520 2.79 34.64 -7.96
C MET A 520 4.12 33.98 -7.58
N LEU A 521 4.79 34.56 -6.59
CA LEU A 521 6.16 34.19 -6.19
C LEU A 521 6.20 33.45 -4.85
N LYS A 522 6.92 32.33 -4.77
CA LYS A 522 6.98 31.47 -3.58
C LYS A 522 8.32 31.43 -2.84
N SER A 523 9.32 32.19 -3.31
CA SER A 523 10.68 32.16 -2.78
C SER A 523 11.26 30.73 -2.77
N SER A 524 11.95 30.32 -1.70
CA SER A 524 12.65 29.02 -1.61
C SER A 524 11.75 27.83 -1.23
N LYS A 525 10.42 27.93 -1.40
CA LYS A 525 9.48 26.86 -1.08
C LYS A 525 9.27 25.94 -2.26
N ASN A 526 9.35 24.64 -2.06
CA ASN A 526 9.17 23.66 -3.13
C ASN A 526 7.68 23.44 -3.44
N THR A 527 7.34 23.16 -4.71
CA THR A 527 5.99 22.69 -5.06
C THR A 527 5.66 21.41 -4.31
N SER A 528 4.57 21.44 -3.54
CA SER A 528 4.11 20.38 -2.64
C SER A 528 2.69 20.69 -2.17
N TRP A 529 2.13 19.86 -1.28
CA TRP A 529 0.88 20.09 -0.55
C TRP A 529 0.73 21.49 0.06
N ALA A 530 1.84 22.18 0.32
CA ALA A 530 1.90 23.50 0.93
C ALA A 530 1.90 24.66 -0.10
N ASN A 531 2.27 24.40 -1.35
CA ASN A 531 2.54 25.42 -2.37
C ASN A 531 2.12 24.93 -3.76
N ALA A 532 1.00 25.45 -4.26
CA ALA A 532 0.41 25.16 -5.57
C ALA A 532 0.74 26.22 -6.65
N HIS A 533 1.54 27.23 -6.34
CA HIS A 533 1.94 28.33 -7.25
C HIS A 533 2.27 27.86 -8.68
N SER A 534 3.10 26.83 -8.81
CA SER A 534 3.52 26.31 -10.13
C SER A 534 2.38 25.64 -10.88
N TYR A 535 1.42 24.99 -10.19
CA TYR A 535 0.20 24.47 -10.81
C TYR A 535 -0.75 25.61 -11.23
N ALA A 536 -0.88 26.66 -10.43
CA ALA A 536 -1.70 27.84 -10.78
C ALA A 536 -1.20 28.52 -12.06
N LEU A 537 0.10 28.78 -12.14
CA LEU A 537 0.76 29.37 -13.32
C LEU A 537 0.64 28.46 -14.56
N TYR A 538 0.91 27.16 -14.39
CA TYR A 538 0.81 26.19 -15.47
C TYR A 538 -0.63 26.04 -15.99
N ALA A 539 -1.61 25.95 -15.09
CA ALA A 539 -3.03 25.86 -15.44
C ALA A 539 -3.53 27.14 -16.14
N LEU A 540 -3.15 28.33 -15.64
CA LEU A 540 -3.50 29.60 -16.27
C LEU A 540 -3.02 29.63 -17.73
N TYR A 541 -1.75 29.32 -17.95
CA TYR A 541 -1.20 29.30 -19.30
C TYR A 541 -1.90 28.25 -20.18
N LYS A 542 -1.93 26.98 -19.76
CA LYS A 542 -2.38 25.87 -20.60
C LYS A 542 -3.89 25.85 -20.86
N LEU A 543 -4.71 26.19 -19.86
CA LEU A 543 -6.17 26.09 -19.98
C LEU A 543 -6.80 27.36 -20.55
N ILE A 544 -6.20 28.53 -20.30
CA ILE A 544 -6.79 29.84 -20.61
C ILE A 544 -6.02 30.58 -21.70
N LEU A 545 -4.70 30.72 -21.58
CA LEU A 545 -3.92 31.68 -22.39
C LEU A 545 -3.38 31.11 -23.70
N ALA A 546 -3.01 29.82 -23.72
CA ALA A 546 -2.33 29.17 -24.83
C ALA A 546 -3.12 29.22 -26.14
N ASP A 547 -4.45 29.10 -26.08
CA ASP A 547 -5.33 29.24 -27.25
C ASP A 547 -5.91 30.65 -27.32
N LYS A 548 -5.41 31.45 -28.27
CA LYS A 548 -5.87 32.82 -28.54
C LYS A 548 -7.38 32.92 -28.74
N SER A 549 -7.94 31.97 -29.49
CA SER A 549 -9.35 31.99 -29.85
C SER A 549 -10.20 31.79 -28.59
N LYS A 550 -9.85 30.80 -27.77
CA LYS A 550 -10.59 30.53 -26.52
C LYS A 550 -10.43 31.65 -25.51
N ALA A 551 -9.20 32.15 -25.30
CA ALA A 551 -8.93 33.27 -24.41
C ALA A 551 -9.84 34.47 -24.70
N THR A 552 -9.97 34.84 -25.97
CA THR A 552 -10.71 36.04 -26.38
C THR A 552 -12.22 35.84 -26.52
N SER A 553 -12.66 34.64 -26.92
CA SER A 553 -14.08 34.36 -27.19
C SER A 553 -14.82 33.65 -26.05
N GLU A 554 -14.17 32.72 -25.36
CA GLU A 554 -14.79 31.90 -24.30
C GLU A 554 -14.50 32.46 -22.90
N TYR A 555 -13.28 32.94 -22.67
CA TYR A 555 -12.84 33.41 -21.35
C TYR A 555 -12.87 34.93 -21.19
N GLY A 556 -13.15 35.65 -22.28
CA GLY A 556 -13.42 37.09 -22.25
C GLY A 556 -12.21 37.96 -21.94
N LEU A 557 -10.99 37.51 -22.27
CA LEU A 557 -9.78 38.33 -22.24
C LEU A 557 -9.65 39.15 -23.52
N THR A 558 -9.10 40.35 -23.43
CA THR A 558 -8.56 41.04 -24.62
C THR A 558 -7.23 40.40 -25.03
N GLU A 559 -6.78 40.63 -26.27
CA GLU A 559 -5.46 40.14 -26.69
C GLU A 559 -4.33 40.75 -25.85
N ASP A 560 -4.45 42.03 -25.48
CA ASP A 560 -3.46 42.72 -24.66
C ASP A 560 -3.40 42.13 -23.25
N GLU A 561 -4.55 41.86 -22.63
CA GLU A 561 -4.64 41.16 -21.34
C GLU A 561 -4.03 39.75 -21.43
N ARG A 562 -4.30 39.03 -22.52
CA ARG A 562 -3.74 37.69 -22.75
C ARG A 562 -2.22 37.72 -22.85
N LEU A 563 -1.67 38.63 -23.65
CA LEU A 563 -0.22 38.73 -23.86
C LEU A 563 0.51 39.18 -22.59
N ALA A 564 -0.07 40.12 -21.83
CA ALA A 564 0.46 40.52 -20.52
C ALA A 564 0.46 39.34 -19.54
N ALA A 565 -0.65 38.60 -19.44
CA ALA A 565 -0.72 37.44 -18.54
C ALA A 565 0.24 36.31 -18.94
N ILE A 566 0.52 36.09 -20.23
CA ILE A 566 1.54 35.13 -20.68
C ILE A 566 2.93 35.58 -20.23
N GLU A 567 3.24 36.86 -20.37
CA GLU A 567 4.51 37.43 -19.91
C GLU A 567 4.70 37.29 -18.40
N ASP A 568 3.66 37.63 -17.62
CA ASP A 568 3.71 37.51 -16.16
C ASP A 568 3.84 36.04 -15.73
N CYS A 569 3.11 35.13 -16.37
CA CYS A 569 3.28 33.69 -16.12
C CYS A 569 4.72 33.24 -16.36
N LEU A 570 5.30 33.63 -17.50
CA LEU A 570 6.65 33.23 -17.87
C LEU A 570 7.69 33.79 -16.89
N ALA A 571 7.57 35.06 -16.52
CA ALA A 571 8.47 35.71 -15.57
C ALA A 571 8.40 35.06 -14.17
N ASP A 572 7.20 34.83 -13.64
CA ASP A 572 7.03 34.19 -12.34
C ASP A 572 7.52 32.75 -12.31
N MET A 573 7.34 31.98 -13.40
CA MET A 573 7.91 30.65 -13.52
C MET A 573 9.45 30.69 -13.51
N ILE A 574 10.06 31.66 -14.18
CA ILE A 574 11.52 31.84 -14.18
C ILE A 574 12.02 32.17 -12.77
N ASP A 575 11.38 33.11 -12.08
CA ASP A 575 11.77 33.51 -10.73
C ASP A 575 11.63 32.34 -9.75
N ASN A 576 10.48 31.67 -9.74
CA ASN A 576 10.18 30.57 -8.82
C ASN A 576 11.19 29.41 -8.96
N ILE A 577 11.50 28.98 -10.19
CA ILE A 577 12.50 27.91 -10.40
C ILE A 577 13.90 28.40 -10.02
N SER A 578 14.22 29.66 -10.28
CA SER A 578 15.53 30.24 -9.94
C SER A 578 15.76 30.31 -8.42
N TYR A 579 14.71 30.44 -7.60
CA TYR A 579 14.83 30.38 -6.14
C TYR A 579 15.11 28.99 -5.58
N LEU A 580 14.80 27.95 -6.35
CA LEU A 580 15.09 26.56 -6.00
C LEU A 580 16.50 26.15 -6.43
N SER A 581 17.30 27.11 -6.92
CA SER A 581 18.69 26.88 -7.29
C SER A 581 19.52 26.30 -6.15
N SER A 582 20.30 25.26 -6.45
CA SER A 582 21.38 24.78 -5.58
C SER A 582 22.74 25.33 -6.05
N SER A 583 23.84 24.66 -5.75
CA SER A 583 25.19 25.04 -6.20
C SER A 583 25.64 24.16 -7.37
N GLY A 584 26.41 24.73 -8.31
CA GLY A 584 27.02 23.96 -9.39
C GLY A 584 26.82 24.57 -10.78
N ASN A 585 26.36 23.75 -11.72
CA ASN A 585 26.07 24.18 -13.08
C ASN A 585 24.83 25.09 -13.08
N SER A 586 24.72 25.95 -14.09
CA SER A 586 23.59 26.87 -14.18
C SER A 586 23.08 27.08 -15.60
N ILE A 587 21.79 27.43 -15.69
CA ILE A 587 21.09 27.84 -16.91
C ILE A 587 20.52 29.23 -16.64
N THR A 588 20.99 30.23 -17.38
CA THR A 588 20.44 31.60 -17.33
C THR A 588 19.30 31.74 -18.32
N LEU A 589 18.10 31.96 -17.81
CA LEU A 589 16.87 32.17 -18.57
C LEU A 589 16.72 33.66 -18.95
N PRO A 590 15.87 34.01 -19.93
CA PRO A 590 15.65 35.40 -20.32
C PRO A 590 15.15 36.27 -19.16
N ALA A 591 15.48 37.56 -19.23
CA ALA A 591 15.06 38.58 -18.27
C ALA A 591 14.50 39.79 -19.03
N PRO A 592 13.62 40.60 -18.41
CA PRO A 592 13.01 41.74 -19.08
C PRO A 592 14.05 42.83 -19.37
N GLU A 593 13.86 43.59 -20.46
CA GLU A 593 14.77 44.69 -20.83
C GLU A 593 14.78 45.83 -19.79
N THR A 594 13.63 46.06 -19.15
CA THR A 594 13.43 47.04 -18.08
C THR A 594 12.37 46.52 -17.09
N GLY A 595 12.56 46.70 -15.78
CA GLY A 595 11.66 46.15 -14.74
C GLY A 595 12.24 44.91 -14.05
N LYS A 596 11.59 44.39 -12.99
CA LYS A 596 12.24 43.49 -12.02
C LYS A 596 11.76 42.04 -12.12
N LEU A 597 12.63 41.19 -12.63
CA LEU A 597 12.73 39.76 -12.33
C LEU A 597 13.73 39.61 -11.15
N LEU A 598 13.40 38.83 -10.12
CA LEU A 598 14.22 38.71 -8.92
C LEU A 598 15.50 37.88 -9.15
N SER A 599 15.39 36.79 -9.92
CA SER A 599 16.49 35.92 -10.33
C SER A 599 16.10 35.14 -11.58
N ASN A 600 17.01 35.01 -12.53
CA ASN A 600 16.78 34.29 -13.80
C ASN A 600 17.77 33.16 -14.03
N THR A 601 18.52 32.77 -13.00
CA THR A 601 19.56 31.76 -13.12
C THR A 601 19.18 30.55 -12.29
N VAL A 602 18.97 29.43 -12.97
CA VAL A 602 18.66 28.13 -12.36
C VAL A 602 19.96 27.36 -12.17
N SER A 603 20.38 27.13 -10.93
CA SER A 603 21.59 26.37 -10.61
C SER A 603 21.26 25.00 -10.01
N TYR A 604 22.05 23.98 -10.32
CA TYR A 604 21.80 22.60 -9.91
C TYR A 604 23.11 21.84 -9.68
N ASP A 605 23.04 20.76 -8.89
CA ASP A 605 24.19 19.88 -8.67
C ASP A 605 24.66 19.27 -10.00
N PRO A 606 25.96 19.37 -10.35
CA PRO A 606 26.42 19.01 -11.70
C PRO A 606 26.47 17.50 -11.96
N ILE A 607 26.26 16.65 -10.95
CA ILE A 607 26.36 15.19 -11.05
C ILE A 607 24.99 14.53 -10.90
N TRP A 608 24.28 14.82 -9.81
CA TRP A 608 23.00 14.24 -9.44
C TRP A 608 21.82 15.13 -9.84
N TYR A 609 22.07 16.35 -10.33
CA TYR A 609 21.07 17.29 -10.83
C TYR A 609 20.03 17.74 -9.78
N THR A 610 20.29 17.47 -8.50
CA THR A 610 19.43 17.87 -7.39
C THR A 610 19.44 19.38 -7.18
N MET A 611 18.28 19.90 -6.81
CA MET A 611 18.04 21.32 -6.53
C MET A 611 17.71 21.52 -5.04
N LEU A 612 17.54 22.77 -4.59
CA LEU A 612 17.22 23.07 -3.20
C LEU A 612 15.92 22.36 -2.77
N THR A 613 15.90 21.87 -1.53
CA THR A 613 14.69 21.42 -0.84
C THR A 613 14.52 22.21 0.46
N ASP A 614 13.29 22.60 0.78
CA ASP A 614 12.93 23.33 1.98
C ASP A 614 12.73 22.41 3.20
N GLN A 615 12.61 21.10 2.96
CA GLN A 615 12.55 20.06 3.99
C GLN A 615 13.47 18.88 3.68
N ALA A 616 14.07 18.33 4.73
CA ALA A 616 14.88 17.11 4.64
C ALA A 616 14.03 15.82 4.73
N TRP A 617 12.80 15.91 5.26
CA TRP A 617 11.83 14.81 5.22
C TRP A 617 11.47 14.51 3.77
N ILE A 618 11.42 13.22 3.39
CA ILE A 618 11.04 12.75 2.05
C ILE A 618 11.73 13.52 0.92
N PHE A 619 13.05 13.69 1.01
CA PHE A 619 13.88 14.49 0.12
C PHE A 619 13.53 14.34 -1.38
N ASN A 620 13.39 13.10 -1.86
CA ASN A 620 13.02 12.80 -3.24
C ASN A 620 11.62 13.28 -3.62
N GLY A 621 10.67 13.32 -2.69
CA GLY A 621 9.35 13.91 -2.89
C GLY A 621 9.45 15.40 -3.23
N TYR A 622 10.31 16.14 -2.53
CA TYR A 622 10.57 17.54 -2.83
C TYR A 622 11.39 17.73 -4.12
N GLN A 623 12.32 16.83 -4.42
CA GLN A 623 12.97 16.81 -5.74
C GLN A 623 11.96 16.55 -6.87
N ALA A 624 10.96 15.67 -6.69
CA ALA A 624 9.90 15.48 -7.68
C ALA A 624 9.11 16.79 -7.93
N GLY A 625 8.91 17.60 -6.89
CA GLY A 625 8.41 18.97 -7.01
C GLY A 625 9.28 19.85 -7.91
N ASN A 626 10.59 19.87 -7.67
CA ASN A 626 11.55 20.60 -8.52
C ASN A 626 11.49 20.15 -9.99
N ILE A 627 11.43 18.84 -10.22
CA ILE A 627 11.36 18.25 -11.56
C ILE A 627 10.09 18.69 -12.28
N PHE A 628 8.94 18.65 -11.60
CA PHE A 628 7.67 19.12 -12.16
C PHE A 628 7.80 20.58 -12.62
N GLU A 629 8.39 21.46 -11.81
CA GLU A 629 8.51 22.88 -12.16
C GLU A 629 9.43 23.13 -13.35
N VAL A 630 10.61 22.50 -13.35
CA VAL A 630 11.57 22.57 -14.47
C VAL A 630 10.90 22.11 -15.77
N LEU A 631 10.15 21.02 -15.72
CA LEU A 631 9.43 20.49 -16.88
C LEU A 631 8.21 21.33 -17.27
N ALA A 632 7.49 21.91 -16.32
CA ALA A 632 6.34 22.78 -16.58
C ALA A 632 6.80 24.05 -17.30
N TYR A 633 7.89 24.67 -16.83
CA TYR A 633 8.51 25.79 -17.54
C TYR A 633 8.95 25.39 -18.94
N ALA A 634 9.63 24.25 -19.08
CA ALA A 634 10.08 23.78 -20.38
C ALA A 634 8.91 23.56 -21.37
N ASP A 635 7.77 23.02 -20.91
CA ASP A 635 6.57 22.82 -21.72
C ASP A 635 5.94 24.16 -22.15
N VAL A 636 5.78 25.11 -21.22
CA VAL A 636 5.23 26.45 -21.50
C VAL A 636 6.15 27.23 -22.45
N ALA A 637 7.45 27.27 -22.17
CA ALA A 637 8.44 27.95 -22.99
C ALA A 637 8.49 27.39 -24.42
N ALA A 638 8.44 26.06 -24.58
CA ALA A 638 8.42 25.43 -25.91
C ALA A 638 7.16 25.82 -26.70
N ASP A 639 6.02 25.93 -26.02
CA ASP A 639 4.76 26.32 -26.65
C ASP A 639 4.78 27.81 -27.07
N ILE A 640 5.27 28.71 -26.21
CA ILE A 640 5.46 30.15 -26.53
C ILE A 640 6.37 30.32 -27.76
N GLU A 641 7.52 29.66 -27.78
CA GLU A 641 8.46 29.71 -28.91
C GLU A 641 7.83 29.16 -30.20
N LYS A 642 7.09 28.05 -30.10
CA LYS A 642 6.40 27.43 -31.24
C LYS A 642 5.30 28.33 -31.81
N GLN A 643 4.56 29.04 -30.96
CA GLN A 643 3.51 29.95 -31.38
C GLN A 643 4.04 31.27 -31.95
N GLY A 644 5.29 31.64 -31.64
CA GLY A 644 5.90 32.88 -32.12
C GLY A 644 5.20 34.13 -31.60
N VAL A 645 4.68 34.08 -30.37
CA VAL A 645 4.04 35.25 -29.73
C VAL A 645 5.06 36.35 -29.47
N THR A 646 4.61 37.61 -29.44
CA THR A 646 5.44 38.76 -29.06
C THR A 646 4.96 39.25 -27.69
N LEU A 647 5.85 39.20 -26.69
CA LEU A 647 5.53 39.60 -25.33
C LEU A 647 5.84 41.11 -25.13
N PRO A 648 5.14 41.80 -24.21
CA PRO A 648 5.31 43.25 -24.00
C PRO A 648 6.73 43.75 -23.67
N ALA A 649 7.44 43.06 -22.77
CA ALA A 649 8.74 43.46 -22.22
C ALA A 649 9.77 42.30 -22.14
N MET A 650 9.33 41.04 -22.24
CA MET A 650 10.17 39.85 -22.22
C MET A 650 10.52 39.37 -23.63
N ALA A 651 11.69 38.75 -23.78
CA ALA A 651 11.99 37.99 -24.98
C ALA A 651 11.08 36.76 -25.08
N SER A 652 10.51 36.49 -26.25
CA SER A 652 9.71 35.28 -26.54
C SER A 652 10.49 34.20 -27.29
N THR A 653 11.80 34.39 -27.44
CA THR A 653 12.72 33.45 -28.09
C THR A 653 13.95 33.26 -27.21
N GLY A 654 14.63 32.12 -27.36
CA GLY A 654 15.78 31.82 -26.52
C GLY A 654 15.38 31.51 -25.08
N LEU A 655 14.16 30.98 -24.88
CA LEU A 655 13.61 30.61 -23.58
C LEU A 655 14.27 29.35 -23.01
N LYS A 656 15.18 28.71 -23.77
CA LYS A 656 15.96 27.53 -23.34
C LYS A 656 15.10 26.34 -22.96
N ALA A 657 13.92 26.21 -23.58
CA ALA A 657 12.97 25.13 -23.31
C ALA A 657 13.61 23.73 -23.43
N SER A 658 14.43 23.50 -24.46
CA SER A 658 15.13 22.21 -24.63
C SER A 658 16.20 21.94 -23.58
N GLU A 659 16.90 22.97 -23.10
CA GLU A 659 17.93 22.83 -22.04
C GLU A 659 17.27 22.49 -20.70
N MET A 660 16.19 23.20 -20.36
CA MET A 660 15.41 22.93 -19.15
C MET A 660 14.72 21.57 -19.20
N ARG A 661 14.20 21.15 -20.36
CA ARG A 661 13.67 19.79 -20.53
C ARG A 661 14.75 18.73 -20.30
N GLN A 662 15.97 18.96 -20.80
CA GLN A 662 17.08 18.04 -20.58
C GLN A 662 17.49 17.99 -19.10
N LEU A 663 17.49 19.12 -18.39
CA LEU A 663 17.69 19.14 -16.94
C LEU A 663 16.65 18.27 -16.22
N GLY A 664 15.36 18.44 -16.51
CA GLY A 664 14.30 17.62 -15.92
C GLY A 664 14.44 16.12 -16.22
N ILE A 665 14.90 15.75 -17.43
CA ILE A 665 15.22 14.36 -17.77
C ILE A 665 16.39 13.83 -16.94
N ASN A 666 17.44 14.62 -16.76
CA ASN A 666 18.60 14.20 -15.96
C ASN A 666 18.25 14.06 -14.46
N GLN A 667 17.34 14.88 -13.96
CA GLN A 667 16.79 14.72 -12.62
C GLN A 667 15.94 13.44 -12.49
N LEU A 668 15.15 13.07 -13.50
CA LEU A 668 14.46 11.78 -13.54
C LEU A 668 15.47 10.62 -13.60
N ASN A 669 16.55 10.74 -14.38
CA ASN A 669 17.62 9.74 -14.42
C ASN A 669 18.17 9.45 -13.01
N TYR A 670 18.34 10.47 -12.17
CA TYR A 670 18.73 10.32 -10.77
C TYR A 670 17.72 9.47 -9.97
N LEU A 671 16.42 9.77 -10.08
CA LEU A 671 15.36 9.01 -9.40
C LEU A 671 15.29 7.54 -9.84
N PHE A 672 15.69 7.24 -11.08
CA PHE A 672 15.60 5.89 -11.64
C PHE A 672 16.90 5.08 -11.60
N GLY A 673 17.96 5.54 -10.94
CA GLY A 673 19.18 4.73 -10.72
C GLY A 673 20.51 5.38 -11.07
N VAL A 674 20.50 6.59 -11.67
CA VAL A 674 21.71 7.41 -11.83
C VAL A 674 21.99 8.18 -10.53
N ASN A 675 22.19 7.44 -9.45
CA ASN A 675 22.43 7.96 -8.10
C ASN A 675 23.58 7.19 -7.42
N PRO A 676 24.06 7.59 -6.23
CA PRO A 676 25.14 6.88 -5.56
C PRO A 676 24.86 5.38 -5.35
N TRP A 677 23.62 4.99 -5.08
CA TRP A 677 23.27 3.67 -4.55
C TRP A 677 22.88 2.62 -5.59
N ASP A 678 22.83 2.94 -6.88
CA ASP A 678 22.49 1.98 -7.95
C ASP A 678 21.05 1.42 -7.87
N ILE A 679 20.12 2.17 -7.31
CA ILE A 679 18.73 1.73 -7.14
C ILE A 679 17.77 2.73 -7.77
N SER A 680 16.68 2.25 -8.35
CA SER A 680 15.54 3.13 -8.61
C SER A 680 14.83 3.42 -7.28
N PHE A 681 14.54 4.70 -7.05
CA PHE A 681 13.74 5.19 -5.94
C PHE A 681 12.22 5.04 -6.17
N VAL A 682 11.81 4.48 -7.30
CA VAL A 682 10.40 4.17 -7.60
C VAL A 682 10.21 2.67 -7.50
N TYR A 683 9.54 2.21 -6.44
CA TYR A 683 9.37 0.78 -6.18
C TYR A 683 8.71 0.06 -7.38
N GLY A 684 9.21 -1.13 -7.72
CA GLY A 684 8.68 -1.93 -8.83
C GLY A 684 9.05 -1.44 -10.22
N VAL A 685 9.89 -0.40 -10.32
CA VAL A 685 10.50 0.08 -11.57
C VAL A 685 12.02 -0.08 -11.47
N GLY A 686 12.65 -0.60 -12.51
CA GLY A 686 14.08 -0.91 -12.55
C GLY A 686 14.42 -2.28 -11.95
N ASP A 687 15.65 -2.75 -12.17
CA ASP A 687 16.11 -4.06 -11.67
C ASP A 687 16.34 -4.07 -10.14
N LYS A 688 16.59 -2.89 -9.53
CA LYS A 688 16.92 -2.76 -8.11
C LYS A 688 16.11 -1.65 -7.46
N ASN A 689 15.47 -1.98 -6.34
CA ASN A 689 14.78 -1.05 -5.45
C ASN A 689 15.19 -1.35 -4.01
N ASP A 690 14.97 -0.40 -3.11
CA ASP A 690 14.87 -0.73 -1.69
C ASP A 690 13.71 -1.72 -1.45
N ALA A 691 13.70 -2.41 -0.32
CA ALA A 691 12.66 -3.35 0.09
C ALA A 691 12.14 -3.07 1.51
N HIS A 692 12.33 -1.84 2.02
CA HIS A 692 12.03 -1.43 3.38
C HIS A 692 11.19 -0.14 3.45
N PRO A 693 10.04 -0.06 2.74
CA PRO A 693 9.19 1.12 2.82
C PRO A 693 8.56 1.27 4.23
N PHE A 694 8.53 2.50 4.74
CA PHE A 694 7.66 2.86 5.86
C PHE A 694 6.22 2.96 5.30
N HIS A 695 5.54 1.82 5.21
CA HIS A 695 4.19 1.72 4.67
C HIS A 695 3.42 0.54 5.27
N ARG A 696 2.34 0.77 6.02
CA ARG A 696 1.70 -0.28 6.86
C ARG A 696 1.15 -1.46 6.06
N ALA A 697 0.57 -1.21 4.88
CA ALA A 697 0.07 -2.29 4.02
C ALA A 697 1.18 -3.03 3.26
N ALA A 698 2.32 -2.37 3.03
CA ALA A 698 3.43 -2.86 2.23
C ALA A 698 4.71 -3.02 3.07
N ASN A 699 4.56 -3.13 4.39
CA ASN A 699 5.72 -3.27 5.26
C ASN A 699 6.31 -4.67 5.04
N PRO A 700 7.62 -4.78 4.85
CA PRO A 700 8.25 -6.00 4.37
C PRO A 700 8.33 -7.12 5.41
N GLU A 701 8.10 -6.82 6.69
CA GLU A 701 8.21 -7.83 7.75
C GLU A 701 6.98 -8.75 7.82
N GLY A 702 5.92 -8.45 7.07
CA GLY A 702 4.75 -9.32 6.85
C GLY A 702 3.89 -9.65 8.08
N LYS A 703 4.37 -9.31 9.29
CA LYS A 703 3.75 -9.59 10.57
C LYS A 703 4.32 -8.67 11.65
N ASN A 704 3.77 -7.45 11.78
CA ASN A 704 4.24 -6.42 12.71
C ASN A 704 3.28 -6.14 13.87
N TRP A 705 2.04 -6.57 13.72
CA TRP A 705 1.09 -6.61 14.80
C TRP A 705 0.71 -8.08 15.01
N PRO A 706 0.54 -8.57 16.25
CA PRO A 706 0.16 -9.97 16.43
C PRO A 706 -1.24 -10.18 15.85
N GLY A 707 -1.31 -10.94 14.74
CA GLY A 707 -2.53 -11.08 13.94
C GLY A 707 -2.22 -11.61 12.53
N LEU A 708 -3.11 -11.28 11.58
CA LEU A 708 -3.10 -11.74 10.19
C LEU A 708 -1.76 -11.48 9.50
N ALA A 709 -1.02 -12.55 9.23
CA ALA A 709 0.19 -12.47 8.42
C ALA A 709 -0.16 -12.18 6.96
N TYR A 710 0.68 -11.39 6.30
CA TYR A 710 0.61 -11.15 4.87
C TYR A 710 2.01 -11.24 4.26
N LYS A 711 2.07 -11.52 2.95
CA LYS A 711 3.34 -11.52 2.21
C LYS A 711 3.68 -10.11 1.79
N TYR A 712 4.97 -9.76 1.87
CA TYR A 712 5.45 -8.51 1.30
C TYR A 712 5.18 -8.48 -0.20
N ASN A 713 4.57 -7.38 -0.64
CA ASN A 713 4.38 -7.03 -2.03
C ASN A 713 4.97 -5.64 -2.20
N ALA A 714 5.77 -5.43 -3.24
CA ALA A 714 6.36 -4.12 -3.51
C ALA A 714 5.24 -3.08 -3.75
N PRO A 715 5.31 -1.89 -3.13
CA PRO A 715 4.34 -0.83 -3.37
C PRO A 715 4.63 -0.16 -4.71
N VAL A 716 4.30 -0.84 -5.82
CA VAL A 716 4.66 -0.42 -7.18
C VAL A 716 4.25 1.02 -7.44
N GLY A 717 5.20 1.83 -7.91
CA GLY A 717 4.99 3.24 -8.26
C GLY A 717 5.25 4.23 -7.12
N ALA A 718 5.42 3.74 -5.89
CA ALA A 718 5.72 4.59 -4.75
C ALA A 718 7.13 5.20 -4.87
N LEU A 719 7.26 6.50 -4.59
CA LEU A 719 8.54 7.19 -4.55
C LEU A 719 9.07 7.18 -3.11
N VAL A 720 10.20 6.49 -2.88
CA VAL A 720 10.85 6.49 -1.55
C VAL A 720 11.46 7.85 -1.25
N GLY A 721 11.27 8.34 -0.02
CA GLY A 721 11.77 9.64 0.42
C GLY A 721 13.28 9.82 0.26
N TRP A 722 14.06 8.81 0.65
CA TRP A 722 15.52 8.76 0.69
C TRP A 722 16.20 9.98 1.34
N GLN A 723 17.52 10.09 1.18
CA GLN A 723 18.36 11.18 1.69
C GLN A 723 19.12 11.91 0.58
N ASP A 724 19.60 13.11 0.89
CA ASP A 724 20.45 13.92 0.00
C ASP A 724 21.69 13.11 -0.48
N PRO A 725 21.98 13.06 -1.80
CA PRO A 725 23.10 12.30 -2.35
C PRO A 725 24.49 12.81 -1.92
N ALA A 726 24.61 14.00 -1.34
CA ALA A 726 25.82 14.44 -0.65
C ALA A 726 26.15 13.55 0.56
N THR A 727 25.12 12.96 1.18
CA THR A 727 25.27 11.94 2.21
C THR A 727 25.32 10.57 1.54
N THR A 728 26.53 10.11 1.24
CA THR A 728 26.76 8.88 0.45
C THR A 728 26.68 7.57 1.26
N SER A 729 26.60 7.67 2.58
CA SER A 729 26.45 6.52 3.49
C SER A 729 25.05 6.51 4.09
N MET A 730 24.30 5.43 3.92
CA MET A 730 22.98 5.25 4.54
C MET A 730 23.04 4.21 5.65
N ASN A 731 22.84 4.64 6.91
CA ASN A 731 22.93 3.78 8.08
C ASN A 731 21.72 4.00 9.00
N PRO A 732 20.75 3.07 9.05
CA PRO A 732 19.62 3.19 9.96
C PRO A 732 20.04 2.96 11.42
N ASP A 733 19.46 3.71 12.35
CA ASP A 733 19.74 3.58 13.79
C ASP A 733 19.20 2.27 14.40
N ARG A 734 18.03 1.82 13.92
CA ARG A 734 17.34 0.63 14.48
C ARG A 734 16.88 -0.36 13.40
N LEU A 735 15.91 0.00 12.57
CA LEU A 735 15.43 -0.80 11.43
C LEU A 735 15.41 0.08 10.16
N SER A 736 15.68 -0.51 9.00
CA SER A 736 15.73 0.23 7.72
C SER A 736 14.43 0.95 7.41
N TRP A 737 13.28 0.32 7.67
CA TRP A 737 12.00 0.92 7.36
C TRP A 737 11.55 1.96 8.40
N GLU A 738 12.08 1.99 9.63
CA GLU A 738 11.48 2.73 10.76
C GLU A 738 11.70 4.26 10.69
N ASN A 739 12.75 4.71 10.01
CA ASN A 739 13.01 6.14 9.85
C ASN A 739 12.16 6.74 8.73
N PHE A 740 10.92 7.10 9.06
CA PHE A 740 9.98 7.72 8.14
C PHE A 740 10.50 9.01 7.47
N TYR A 741 11.56 9.65 8.00
CA TYR A 741 12.20 10.76 7.29
C TYR A 741 12.77 10.36 5.91
N ILE A 742 13.18 9.11 5.78
CA ILE A 742 13.94 8.55 4.64
C ILE A 742 13.14 7.44 3.94
N SER A 743 12.47 6.56 4.67
CA SER A 743 11.83 5.36 4.09
C SER A 743 10.34 5.53 3.76
N GLU A 744 9.73 6.65 4.15
CA GLU A 744 8.30 6.87 3.91
C GLU A 744 7.98 7.18 2.45
N VAL A 745 6.82 6.68 2.04
CA VAL A 745 6.21 6.91 0.73
C VAL A 745 4.90 7.64 0.97
N THR A 746 4.64 8.70 0.18
CA THR A 746 3.51 9.61 0.45
C THR A 746 2.68 9.88 -0.80
N LEU A 747 1.39 10.17 -0.59
CA LEU A 747 0.47 10.63 -1.63
C LEU A 747 1.00 11.89 -2.34
N ASN A 748 1.58 12.83 -1.57
CA ASN A 748 2.21 14.04 -2.10
C ASN A 748 3.37 13.71 -3.07
N ALA A 749 4.30 12.84 -2.67
CA ALA A 749 5.44 12.45 -3.51
C ALA A 749 4.99 11.76 -4.80
N ALA A 750 4.01 10.86 -4.73
CA ALA A 750 3.44 10.18 -5.89
C ALA A 750 2.72 11.15 -6.85
N THR A 751 2.01 12.14 -6.32
CA THR A 751 1.35 13.20 -7.11
C THR A 751 2.37 14.01 -7.89
N LEU A 752 3.45 14.45 -7.25
CA LEU A 752 4.50 15.23 -7.89
C LEU A 752 5.24 14.41 -8.95
N LEU A 753 5.58 13.16 -8.64
CA LEU A 753 6.21 12.25 -9.59
C LEU A 753 5.32 11.99 -10.82
N THR A 754 4.04 11.69 -10.61
CA THR A 754 3.07 11.48 -11.69
C THR A 754 2.93 12.71 -12.57
N SER A 755 2.93 13.91 -11.97
CA SER A 755 2.84 15.18 -12.68
C SER A 755 4.09 15.44 -13.55
N ALA A 756 5.28 15.24 -12.98
CA ALA A 756 6.53 15.32 -13.72
C ALA A 756 6.59 14.32 -14.89
N LEU A 757 6.25 13.05 -14.63
CA LEU A 757 6.23 11.99 -15.65
C LEU A 757 5.20 12.27 -16.75
N THR A 758 4.04 12.84 -16.41
CA THR A 758 3.04 13.25 -17.40
C THR A 758 3.62 14.27 -18.38
N LEU A 759 4.48 15.20 -17.96
CA LEU A 759 5.05 16.21 -18.87
C LEU A 759 6.03 15.62 -19.89
N VAL A 760 6.72 14.53 -19.55
CA VAL A 760 7.68 13.84 -20.44
C VAL A 760 7.14 12.57 -21.10
N SER A 761 5.94 12.12 -20.71
CA SER A 761 5.19 11.05 -21.35
C SER A 761 4.70 11.44 -22.75
N ASN A 762 4.53 10.45 -23.62
CA ASN A 762 3.90 10.59 -24.93
C ASN A 762 2.44 10.10 -24.96
N GLY A 763 1.91 9.60 -23.83
CA GLY A 763 0.56 9.02 -23.70
C GLY A 763 0.35 7.64 -24.32
N GLY A 764 1.38 7.00 -24.91
CA GLY A 764 1.25 5.85 -25.83
C GLY A 764 0.14 4.84 -25.51
N SER A 765 -0.85 4.70 -26.40
CA SER A 765 -2.05 3.88 -26.18
C SER A 765 -1.91 2.38 -26.49
N ASP A 766 -0.82 1.98 -27.16
CA ASP A 766 -0.68 0.65 -27.78
C ASP A 766 0.72 0.04 -27.64
N TYR A 767 1.52 0.49 -26.67
CA TYR A 767 2.90 -0.02 -26.51
C TYR A 767 2.98 -1.41 -25.87
N TYR A 768 1.86 -1.97 -25.40
CA TYR A 768 1.76 -3.30 -24.83
C TYR A 768 0.57 -4.07 -25.42
N GLU A 769 0.69 -5.39 -25.50
CA GLU A 769 -0.44 -6.24 -25.86
C GLU A 769 -1.42 -6.28 -24.69
N LYS A 770 -2.66 -5.81 -24.89
CA LYS A 770 -3.79 -5.97 -23.93
C LYS A 770 -4.20 -7.45 -23.82
N LYS A 771 -3.26 -8.28 -23.36
CA LYS A 771 -3.40 -9.73 -23.25
C LYS A 771 -2.70 -10.14 -21.96
N CYS A 772 -3.40 -10.87 -21.12
CA CYS A 772 -2.76 -11.49 -19.98
C CYS A 772 -2.70 -13.02 -20.10
N ASP A 773 -1.48 -13.52 -20.25
CA ASP A 773 -1.22 -14.95 -20.41
C ASP A 773 -1.19 -15.72 -19.07
N ASN A 774 -1.02 -15.03 -17.93
CA ASN A 774 -0.93 -15.63 -16.59
C ASN A 774 -1.49 -14.73 -15.45
N CYS A 775 -2.37 -13.77 -15.74
CA CYS A 775 -3.02 -13.00 -14.67
C CYS A 775 -4.14 -13.84 -14.09
N ASP A 776 -3.93 -14.37 -12.89
CA ASP A 776 -5.06 -14.73 -12.07
C ASP A 776 -5.72 -13.42 -11.61
N THR A 777 -6.87 -13.08 -12.21
CA THR A 777 -7.63 -11.87 -11.87
C THR A 777 -8.51 -12.07 -10.63
N THR A 778 -8.44 -13.23 -9.98
CA THR A 778 -9.01 -13.36 -8.64
C THR A 778 -8.17 -12.51 -7.69
N GLU A 779 -8.82 -11.67 -6.88
CA GLU A 779 -8.15 -10.96 -5.79
C GLU A 779 -7.42 -12.02 -4.95
N ALA A 780 -6.10 -12.11 -5.11
CA ALA A 780 -5.29 -12.91 -4.24
C ALA A 780 -5.45 -12.30 -2.85
N SER A 781 -6.20 -12.97 -1.97
CA SER A 781 -6.28 -12.58 -0.58
C SER A 781 -4.84 -12.44 -0.08
N PRO A 782 -4.43 -11.25 0.40
CA PRO A 782 -3.08 -11.07 0.90
C PRO A 782 -2.83 -11.85 2.18
N PHE A 783 -3.90 -12.27 2.84
CA PHE A 783 -3.87 -13.17 3.99
C PHE A 783 -3.70 -14.61 3.54
N SER A 784 -2.96 -15.37 4.35
CA SER A 784 -2.82 -16.81 4.16
C SER A 784 -4.18 -17.53 4.10
N ASN A 785 -5.20 -17.02 4.80
CA ASN A 785 -6.48 -17.69 5.04
C ASN A 785 -6.29 -19.09 5.62
N GLU A 786 -5.22 -19.28 6.38
CA GLU A 786 -4.86 -20.56 6.96
C GLU A 786 -5.28 -20.64 8.42
N VAL A 787 -5.63 -21.85 8.82
CA VAL A 787 -5.73 -22.24 10.23
C VAL A 787 -4.65 -23.28 10.44
N TYR A 788 -3.80 -23.10 11.44
CA TYR A 788 -2.69 -24.01 11.68
C TYR A 788 -2.27 -24.08 13.13
N THR A 789 -1.46 -25.09 13.43
CA THR A 789 -0.78 -25.25 14.72
C THR A 789 0.70 -24.95 14.60
N THR A 790 1.26 -24.39 15.67
CA THR A 790 2.71 -24.34 15.89
C THR A 790 3.04 -25.01 17.21
N ALA A 791 4.24 -25.59 17.32
CA ALA A 791 4.65 -26.26 18.56
C ALA A 791 6.15 -26.19 18.83
N TYR A 792 6.52 -26.19 20.11
CA TYR A 792 7.87 -26.48 20.60
C TYR A 792 7.80 -27.17 21.97
N HIS A 793 8.89 -27.86 22.32
CA HIS A 793 9.06 -28.53 23.60
C HIS A 793 10.05 -27.80 24.49
N TYR A 794 9.82 -27.83 25.80
CA TYR A 794 10.77 -27.37 26.82
C TYR A 794 10.60 -28.17 28.11
N THR A 795 11.63 -28.18 28.96
CA THR A 795 11.62 -28.97 30.21
C THR A 795 11.75 -28.06 31.43
N ILE A 796 10.92 -28.28 32.47
CA ILE A 796 11.06 -27.65 33.79
C ILE A 796 11.09 -28.74 34.85
N ASN A 797 12.11 -28.75 35.71
CA ASN A 797 12.28 -29.75 36.77
C ASN A 797 12.18 -31.21 36.26
N LYS A 798 12.71 -31.48 35.06
CA LYS A 798 12.65 -32.78 34.35
C LYS A 798 11.24 -33.21 33.90
N MET A 799 10.24 -32.35 34.03
CA MET A 799 8.93 -32.57 33.41
C MET A 799 8.90 -31.93 32.03
N ASP A 800 8.30 -32.63 31.08
CA ASP A 800 8.12 -32.18 29.72
C ASP A 800 6.90 -31.24 29.65
N PHE A 801 7.10 -30.13 28.95
CA PHE A 801 6.06 -29.19 28.58
C PHE A 801 6.11 -28.99 27.07
N PHE A 802 4.94 -28.89 26.46
CA PHE A 802 4.85 -28.46 25.08
C PHE A 802 3.99 -27.21 25.01
N ASN A 803 4.54 -26.22 24.31
CA ASN A 803 3.77 -25.07 23.88
C ASN A 803 3.12 -25.45 22.55
N VAL A 804 1.80 -25.36 22.48
CA VAL A 804 1.06 -25.50 21.21
C VAL A 804 0.22 -24.26 21.02
N GLN A 805 0.34 -23.66 19.84
CA GLN A 805 -0.43 -22.48 19.48
C GLN A 805 -1.36 -22.80 18.32
N PHE A 806 -2.61 -22.39 18.45
CA PHE A 806 -3.63 -22.47 17.42
C PHE A 806 -3.81 -21.10 16.82
N VAL A 807 -3.48 -20.97 15.53
CA VAL A 807 -3.52 -19.69 14.82
C VAL A 807 -4.67 -19.71 13.84
N ASN A 808 -5.51 -18.69 13.89
CA ASN A 808 -6.54 -18.41 12.91
C ASN A 808 -6.14 -17.19 12.08
N GLU A 809 -5.60 -17.39 10.89
CA GLU A 809 -5.28 -16.30 9.96
C GLU A 809 -6.40 -16.06 8.92
N THR A 810 -7.62 -16.42 9.26
CA THR A 810 -8.82 -16.13 8.46
C THR A 810 -9.56 -14.91 9.00
N LEU A 811 -10.41 -14.32 8.14
CA LEU A 811 -11.34 -13.25 8.52
C LEU A 811 -12.65 -13.79 9.15
N ASP A 812 -12.70 -15.07 9.52
CA ASP A 812 -13.85 -15.73 10.13
C ASP A 812 -13.54 -16.24 11.54
N ASP A 813 -14.54 -16.26 12.42
CA ASP A 813 -14.43 -16.94 13.71
C ASP A 813 -14.43 -18.47 13.54
N LEU A 814 -13.54 -19.14 14.26
CA LEU A 814 -13.52 -20.60 14.34
C LEU A 814 -14.24 -21.06 15.61
N ASP A 815 -15.30 -21.83 15.45
CA ASP A 815 -16.14 -22.31 16.55
C ASP A 815 -15.98 -23.80 16.83
N SER A 816 -16.05 -24.18 18.11
CA SER A 816 -16.01 -25.59 18.53
C SER A 816 -14.77 -26.32 17.99
N VAL A 817 -13.62 -25.62 18.08
CA VAL A 817 -12.31 -26.11 17.69
C VAL A 817 -11.87 -27.21 18.65
N VAL A 818 -11.45 -28.34 18.09
CA VAL A 818 -10.82 -29.45 18.81
C VAL A 818 -9.51 -29.78 18.12
N ALA A 819 -8.45 -29.85 18.89
CA ALA A 819 -7.14 -30.31 18.43
C ALA A 819 -6.83 -31.71 18.93
N TYR A 820 -6.05 -32.47 18.15
CA TYR A 820 -5.63 -33.82 18.50
C TYR A 820 -4.11 -33.89 18.43
N ILE A 821 -3.53 -34.33 19.54
CA ILE A 821 -2.10 -34.63 19.67
C ILE A 821 -1.94 -36.14 19.75
N TYR A 822 -1.01 -36.68 18.98
CA TYR A 822 -0.78 -38.10 18.81
C TYR A 822 0.58 -38.51 19.37
N PHE A 823 0.60 -39.57 20.17
CA PHE A 823 1.81 -40.09 20.79
C PHE A 823 1.78 -41.60 20.97
N ASP A 824 2.94 -42.23 21.08
CA ASP A 824 3.05 -43.68 21.21
C ASP A 824 3.19 -44.10 22.68
N ALA A 825 2.42 -45.10 23.10
CA ALA A 825 2.49 -45.67 24.44
C ALA A 825 2.01 -47.12 24.46
N SER A 826 2.47 -47.90 25.45
CA SER A 826 1.91 -49.22 25.73
C SER A 826 0.54 -49.08 26.41
N GLU A 827 -0.35 -50.06 26.24
CA GLU A 827 -1.63 -50.08 26.97
C GLU A 827 -1.41 -50.09 28.50
N GLU A 828 -0.36 -50.76 28.97
CA GLU A 828 0.01 -50.80 30.38
C GLU A 828 0.40 -49.42 30.93
N ASP A 829 1.18 -48.65 30.18
CA ASP A 829 1.58 -47.30 30.59
C ASP A 829 0.37 -46.35 30.67
N ILE A 830 -0.55 -46.43 29.71
CA ILE A 830 -1.78 -45.63 29.73
C ILE A 830 -2.69 -46.04 30.90
N ASP A 831 -2.89 -47.35 31.11
CA ASP A 831 -3.71 -47.85 32.22
C ASP A 831 -3.14 -47.51 33.60
N ALA A 832 -1.81 -47.42 33.70
CA ALA A 832 -1.08 -47.00 34.89
C ALA A 832 -1.00 -45.48 35.07
N CYS A 833 -1.74 -44.69 34.28
CA CYS A 833 -1.70 -43.23 34.30
C CYS A 833 -0.29 -42.66 34.07
N GLY A 834 0.46 -43.28 33.15
CA GLY A 834 1.83 -42.92 32.79
C GLY A 834 1.95 -41.66 31.94
N ALA A 835 0.84 -41.16 31.38
CA ALA A 835 0.72 -39.89 30.67
C ALA A 835 -0.57 -39.16 31.08
N ILE A 836 -0.44 -38.05 31.80
CA ILE A 836 -1.54 -37.15 32.17
C ILE A 836 -1.20 -35.76 31.66
N PHE A 837 -2.08 -35.21 30.83
CA PHE A 837 -1.98 -33.88 30.26
C PHE A 837 -2.65 -32.86 31.18
N ASP A 838 -1.94 -31.79 31.51
CA ASP A 838 -2.43 -30.71 32.37
C ASP A 838 -2.06 -29.35 31.78
N ASN A 839 -3.06 -28.47 31.64
CA ASN A 839 -2.85 -27.12 31.11
C ASN A 839 -2.21 -26.23 32.18
N ASP A 840 -0.99 -25.77 31.96
CA ASP A 840 -0.28 -24.85 32.85
C ASP A 840 -0.69 -23.40 32.56
N ILE A 841 -0.56 -22.98 31.30
CA ILE A 841 -0.86 -21.62 30.84
C ILE A 841 -1.82 -21.69 29.65
N CYS A 842 -2.87 -20.87 29.68
CA CYS A 842 -3.71 -20.58 28.51
C CYS A 842 -3.72 -19.07 28.26
N GLN A 843 -3.24 -18.66 27.09
CA GLN A 843 -3.27 -17.28 26.62
C GLN A 843 -4.02 -17.17 25.30
N ALA A 844 -4.89 -16.17 25.17
CA ALA A 844 -5.59 -15.81 23.96
C ALA A 844 -5.10 -14.45 23.47
N TYR A 845 -4.85 -14.36 22.17
CA TYR A 845 -4.48 -13.15 21.46
C TYR A 845 -5.61 -12.80 20.50
N ASP A 846 -6.11 -11.58 20.59
CA ASP A 846 -7.10 -11.05 19.65
C ASP A 846 -6.44 -10.58 18.34
N ILE A 847 -7.26 -10.11 17.39
CA ILE A 847 -6.80 -9.55 16.11
C ILE A 847 -5.89 -8.33 16.27
N GLY A 848 -6.03 -7.60 17.40
CA GLY A 848 -5.16 -6.49 17.79
C GLY A 848 -3.95 -6.95 18.60
N GLY A 849 -3.65 -8.24 18.59
CA GLY A 849 -2.49 -8.87 19.19
C GLY A 849 -2.37 -8.80 20.69
N PHE A 850 -3.44 -8.41 21.39
CA PHE A 850 -3.40 -8.28 22.84
C PHE A 850 -3.50 -9.63 23.52
N ASN A 851 -2.54 -9.91 24.39
CA ASN A 851 -2.51 -11.10 25.20
C ASN A 851 -3.44 -11.00 26.41
N LYS A 852 -4.37 -11.94 26.56
CA LYS A 852 -5.15 -12.13 27.79
C LYS A 852 -5.21 -13.61 28.18
N VAL A 853 -5.38 -13.87 29.47
CA VAL A 853 -5.67 -15.22 29.95
C VAL A 853 -6.96 -15.73 29.31
N CYS A 854 -7.00 -16.99 28.89
CA CYS A 854 -8.19 -17.58 28.29
C CYS A 854 -9.39 -17.53 29.24
N ASP A 855 -10.54 -17.10 28.72
CA ASP A 855 -11.78 -17.01 29.49
C ASP A 855 -12.25 -18.40 30.00
N ASN A 856 -11.82 -19.48 29.32
CA ASN A 856 -12.15 -20.88 29.62
C ASN A 856 -11.00 -21.70 30.23
N ASP A 857 -9.91 -21.08 30.73
CA ASP A 857 -8.70 -21.80 31.22
C ASP A 857 -9.04 -22.95 32.19
N ARG A 858 -9.88 -22.67 33.20
CA ARG A 858 -10.29 -23.68 34.19
C ARG A 858 -11.07 -24.84 33.56
N GLU A 859 -11.94 -24.55 32.62
CA GLU A 859 -12.75 -25.57 31.92
C GLU A 859 -11.87 -26.43 31.02
N LEU A 860 -10.95 -25.80 30.28
CA LEU A 860 -9.97 -26.47 29.44
C LEU A 860 -9.09 -27.42 30.27
N ARG A 861 -8.55 -26.94 31.40
CA ARG A 861 -7.75 -27.75 32.32
C ARG A 861 -8.53 -28.97 32.83
N ASN A 862 -9.78 -28.77 33.25
CA ASN A 862 -10.63 -29.86 33.74
C ASN A 862 -10.96 -30.88 32.64
N LEU A 863 -11.27 -30.40 31.43
CA LEU A 863 -11.55 -31.25 30.28
C LEU A 863 -10.34 -32.08 29.87
N LEU A 864 -9.16 -31.47 29.85
CA LEU A 864 -7.92 -32.14 29.47
C LEU A 864 -7.58 -33.29 30.44
N ARG A 865 -7.76 -33.08 31.75
CA ARG A 865 -7.54 -34.13 32.76
C ARG A 865 -8.60 -35.24 32.76
N SER A 866 -9.85 -34.89 32.43
CA SER A 866 -10.98 -35.82 32.49
C SER A 866 -11.25 -36.58 31.18
N THR A 867 -10.56 -36.20 30.11
CA THR A 867 -10.67 -36.85 28.79
C THR A 867 -9.43 -37.71 28.56
N PRO A 868 -9.49 -39.04 28.80
CA PRO A 868 -8.34 -39.91 28.62
C PRO A 868 -7.94 -40.00 27.14
N PRO A 869 -6.64 -40.24 26.85
CA PRO A 869 -6.19 -40.56 25.49
C PRO A 869 -6.99 -41.73 24.92
N VAL A 870 -7.35 -41.64 23.63
CA VAL A 870 -8.08 -42.69 22.92
C VAL A 870 -7.12 -43.43 22.00
N LYS A 871 -7.13 -44.76 22.06
CA LYS A 871 -6.30 -45.60 21.18
C LYS A 871 -6.71 -45.40 19.72
N VAL A 872 -5.73 -45.21 18.84
CA VAL A 872 -5.94 -45.20 17.40
C VAL A 872 -5.79 -46.63 16.90
N GLU A 873 -6.89 -47.25 16.48
CA GLU A 873 -6.88 -48.62 15.98
C GLU A 873 -5.96 -48.75 14.74
N ASP A 874 -5.43 -49.94 14.53
CA ASP A 874 -4.51 -50.27 13.42
C ASP A 874 -3.14 -49.55 13.42
N THR A 875 -2.73 -48.97 14.55
CA THR A 875 -1.41 -48.29 14.71
C THR A 875 -0.37 -49.08 15.52
N TYR A 876 -0.59 -50.39 15.72
CA TYR A 876 0.29 -51.19 16.59
C TYR A 876 1.72 -51.27 16.05
N ASN A 877 2.68 -50.80 16.84
CA ASN A 877 4.11 -50.97 16.60
C ASN A 877 4.62 -52.21 17.33
N LYS A 878 4.87 -53.28 16.57
CA LYS A 878 5.33 -54.57 17.10
C LYS A 878 6.70 -54.49 17.77
N ASP A 879 7.60 -53.65 17.27
CA ASP A 879 8.98 -53.57 17.76
C ASP A 879 9.07 -52.82 19.10
N LYS A 880 8.21 -51.82 19.29
CA LYS A 880 8.12 -51.02 20.52
C LYS A 880 7.07 -51.55 21.50
N ASN A 881 6.20 -52.47 21.07
CA ASN A 881 5.01 -52.91 21.79
C ASN A 881 4.10 -51.74 22.23
N THR A 882 3.88 -50.79 21.34
CA THR A 882 3.08 -49.58 21.58
C THR A 882 1.96 -49.44 20.56
N TYR A 883 0.92 -48.69 20.92
CA TYR A 883 -0.07 -48.14 19.99
C TYR A 883 0.10 -46.63 19.94
N THR A 884 -0.40 -45.99 18.87
CA THR A 884 -0.57 -44.54 18.86
C THR A 884 -1.89 -44.18 19.55
N TRP A 885 -1.83 -43.14 20.38
CA TRP A 885 -2.93 -42.62 21.17
C TRP A 885 -3.21 -41.18 20.80
N ALA A 886 -4.49 -40.81 20.74
CA ALA A 886 -4.96 -39.46 20.46
C ALA A 886 -5.45 -38.77 21.74
N GLN A 887 -4.80 -37.69 22.15
CA GLN A 887 -5.29 -36.78 23.18
C GLN A 887 -6.08 -35.65 22.52
N ALA A 888 -7.38 -35.57 22.81
CA ALA A 888 -8.22 -34.47 22.36
C ALA A 888 -8.08 -33.25 23.28
N ILE A 889 -7.99 -32.06 22.69
CA ILE A 889 -7.92 -30.75 23.34
C ILE A 889 -9.10 -29.91 22.85
N SER A 890 -10.06 -29.64 23.72
CA SER A 890 -11.26 -28.84 23.40
C SER A 890 -10.95 -27.34 23.47
N VAL A 891 -10.33 -26.80 22.42
CA VAL A 891 -9.88 -25.41 22.29
C VAL A 891 -11.03 -24.40 22.45
N GLY A 892 -12.20 -24.66 21.86
CA GLY A 892 -13.37 -23.76 21.97
C GLY A 892 -13.53 -22.84 20.76
N THR A 893 -13.52 -21.52 20.96
CA THR A 893 -13.61 -20.55 19.87
C THR A 893 -12.28 -19.81 19.73
N ILE A 894 -11.79 -19.68 18.49
CA ILE A 894 -10.67 -18.81 18.15
C ILE A 894 -11.24 -17.70 17.28
N GLY A 895 -11.15 -16.45 17.75
CA GLY A 895 -11.65 -15.29 17.01
C GLY A 895 -10.91 -15.08 15.69
N LEU A 896 -11.51 -14.33 14.77
CA LEU A 896 -10.90 -13.89 13.52
C LEU A 896 -9.51 -13.25 13.75
N GLY A 897 -8.52 -13.60 12.93
CA GLY A 897 -7.13 -13.17 13.10
C GLY A 897 -6.49 -13.52 14.46
N GLY A 898 -7.14 -14.33 15.28
CA GLY A 898 -6.77 -14.60 16.66
C GLY A 898 -5.85 -15.80 16.82
N ARG A 899 -5.23 -15.90 17.99
CA ARG A 899 -4.34 -17.02 18.35
C ARG A 899 -4.61 -17.48 19.78
N LEU A 900 -4.59 -18.78 20.01
CA LEU A 900 -4.63 -19.38 21.34
C LEU A 900 -3.31 -20.12 21.62
N ARG A 901 -2.61 -19.79 22.70
CA ARG A 901 -1.42 -20.50 23.18
C ARG A 901 -1.78 -21.34 24.40
N LEU A 902 -1.41 -22.62 24.36
CA LEU A 902 -1.46 -23.54 25.48
C LEU A 902 -0.05 -24.02 25.84
N ASP A 903 0.30 -23.93 27.11
CA ASP A 903 1.47 -24.63 27.66
C ASP A 903 0.96 -25.84 28.43
N ILE A 904 1.19 -27.03 27.89
CA ILE A 904 0.66 -28.27 28.45
C ILE A 904 1.80 -29.07 29.04
N SER A 905 1.66 -29.38 30.33
CA SER A 905 2.56 -30.26 31.07
C SER A 905 2.13 -31.70 30.95
N ILE A 906 3.12 -32.60 30.90
CA ILE A 906 2.88 -34.04 30.89
C ILE A 906 3.46 -34.63 32.17
N SER A 907 2.65 -35.42 32.87
CA SER A 907 3.04 -36.00 34.15
C SER A 907 2.55 -37.43 34.32
N SER A 908 3.19 -38.15 35.22
CA SER A 908 2.66 -39.43 35.71
C SER A 908 1.72 -39.23 36.89
N GLY A 909 0.85 -40.20 37.13
CA GLY A 909 -0.09 -40.15 38.23
C GLY A 909 -0.56 -41.51 38.73
N VAL A 910 -1.74 -41.52 39.34
CA VAL A 910 -2.40 -42.72 39.88
C VAL A 910 -3.89 -42.73 39.54
N LYS A 911 -4.43 -43.92 39.31
CA LYS A 911 -5.85 -44.13 39.02
C LYS A 911 -6.66 -44.11 40.32
N GLN A 912 -7.60 -43.19 40.46
CA GLN A 912 -8.61 -43.15 41.53
C GLN A 912 -10.01 -43.10 40.92
N ASN A 913 -10.91 -44.00 41.33
CA ASN A 913 -12.30 -44.06 40.82
C ASN A 913 -12.40 -44.07 39.28
N ASN A 914 -11.50 -44.80 38.60
CA ASN A 914 -11.37 -44.81 37.13
C ASN A 914 -10.97 -43.48 36.47
N VAL A 915 -10.44 -42.52 37.23
CA VAL A 915 -9.88 -41.25 36.74
C VAL A 915 -8.40 -41.18 37.12
N CYS A 916 -7.54 -40.68 36.23
CA CYS A 916 -6.12 -40.48 36.52
C CYS A 916 -5.89 -39.14 37.24
N GLU A 917 -5.24 -39.17 38.40
CA GLU A 917 -4.84 -38.01 39.19
C GLU A 917 -3.33 -37.81 39.13
N THR A 918 -2.86 -36.60 38.83
CA THR A 918 -1.45 -36.28 38.60
C THR A 918 -0.61 -36.17 39.88
N PHE A 919 0.63 -36.67 39.83
CA PHE A 919 1.65 -36.43 40.87
C PHE A 919 2.56 -35.22 40.58
N ARG A 920 2.41 -34.57 39.41
CA ARG A 920 3.36 -33.55 38.92
C ARG A 920 4.82 -34.02 38.98
N THR A 921 5.04 -35.26 38.55
CA THR A 921 6.35 -35.87 38.35
C THR A 921 6.55 -36.20 36.88
N PRO A 922 7.79 -36.40 36.41
CA PRO A 922 8.07 -36.75 35.02
C PRO A 922 7.18 -37.89 34.51
N SER A 923 6.73 -37.75 33.26
CA SER A 923 5.91 -38.74 32.57
C SER A 923 6.67 -40.06 32.41
N LYS A 924 5.96 -41.19 32.49
CA LYS A 924 6.52 -42.50 32.12
C LYS A 924 6.51 -42.69 30.59
N VAL A 925 5.59 -41.99 29.91
CA VAL A 925 5.48 -41.96 28.45
C VAL A 925 6.16 -40.71 27.92
N LYS A 926 7.11 -40.88 27.01
CA LYS A 926 7.77 -39.75 26.34
C LYS A 926 6.96 -39.30 25.12
N VAL A 927 5.99 -38.41 25.37
CA VAL A 927 5.04 -37.91 24.36
C VAL A 927 5.75 -37.22 23.18
N THR A 928 6.89 -36.59 23.43
CA THR A 928 7.68 -35.86 22.41
C THR A 928 8.34 -36.75 21.37
N ASP A 929 8.52 -38.04 21.65
CA ASP A 929 8.98 -39.02 20.65
C ASP A 929 7.82 -39.54 19.77
N GLY A 930 6.60 -39.05 20.03
CA GLY A 930 5.36 -39.46 19.38
C GLY A 930 5.10 -38.75 18.04
N TRP A 931 4.09 -39.26 17.32
CA TRP A 931 3.72 -38.83 15.98
C TRP A 931 3.61 -37.31 15.80
N SER A 932 2.98 -36.58 16.73
CA SER A 932 2.77 -35.14 16.56
C SER A 932 4.04 -34.30 16.66
N PHE A 933 5.08 -34.76 17.37
CA PHE A 933 6.24 -33.93 17.68
C PHE A 933 7.56 -34.45 17.10
N THR A 934 7.57 -35.67 16.57
CA THR A 934 8.75 -36.26 15.96
C THR A 934 8.94 -35.84 14.50
N ALA A 935 10.11 -36.12 13.94
CA ALA A 935 10.43 -35.80 12.55
C ALA A 935 9.70 -36.74 11.57
N HIS A 936 9.24 -36.18 10.45
CA HIS A 936 8.60 -36.89 9.34
C HIS A 936 9.28 -36.53 8.02
N SER A 937 9.53 -37.53 7.18
CA SER A 937 9.93 -37.32 5.80
C SER A 937 8.73 -36.89 4.95
N GLU A 938 8.97 -36.07 3.92
CA GLU A 938 7.94 -35.72 2.94
C GLU A 938 7.34 -36.98 2.29
N SER A 939 6.02 -36.95 2.12
CA SER A 939 5.27 -37.98 1.41
C SER A 939 4.38 -37.33 0.36
N LYS A 940 3.68 -38.14 -0.44
CA LYS A 940 2.72 -37.64 -1.43
C LYS A 940 1.59 -36.83 -0.78
N ASP A 941 1.18 -37.23 0.42
CA ASP A 941 -0.04 -36.77 1.06
C ASP A 941 0.23 -35.87 2.30
N ALA A 942 1.49 -35.71 2.72
CA ALA A 942 1.87 -34.91 3.89
C ALA A 942 3.29 -34.32 3.73
N PRO A 943 3.54 -33.08 4.21
CA PRO A 943 4.83 -32.41 4.07
C PRO A 943 5.89 -32.97 5.02
N ALA A 944 7.17 -32.73 4.73
CA ALA A 944 8.24 -32.96 5.69
C ALA A 944 8.05 -32.11 6.95
N TYR A 945 8.52 -32.63 8.08
CA TYR A 945 8.57 -31.92 9.35
C TYR A 945 9.82 -32.33 10.11
N ASP A 946 10.59 -31.36 10.59
CA ASP A 946 11.84 -31.62 11.32
C ASP A 946 11.60 -32.05 12.78
N GLY A 947 10.34 -32.07 13.24
CA GLY A 947 9.96 -32.28 14.63
C GLY A 947 9.80 -30.96 15.40
N ALA A 948 9.13 -31.02 16.55
CA ALA A 948 9.00 -29.89 17.44
C ALA A 948 10.38 -29.59 18.06
N PRO A 949 10.89 -28.36 17.95
CA PRO A 949 12.20 -28.04 18.46
C PRO A 949 12.21 -28.01 20.00
N ASP A 950 13.35 -28.36 20.58
CA ASP A 950 13.65 -28.15 21.99
C ASP A 950 14.14 -26.71 22.19
N TRP A 951 13.32 -25.87 22.82
CA TRP A 951 13.65 -24.48 23.12
C TRP A 951 13.63 -24.19 24.62
N ASP A 952 14.22 -23.07 25.02
CA ASP A 952 13.98 -22.50 26.34
C ASP A 952 12.50 -22.06 26.46
N LYS A 953 11.96 -22.11 27.69
CA LYS A 953 10.56 -21.75 27.98
C LYS A 953 10.16 -20.43 27.32
N ASP A 954 11.02 -19.42 27.41
CA ASP A 954 10.72 -18.06 27.01
C ASP A 954 11.01 -17.79 25.51
N GLN A 955 11.56 -18.77 24.77
CA GLN A 955 11.84 -18.59 23.33
C GLN A 955 10.57 -18.39 22.52
N GLY A 956 9.45 -19.03 22.91
CA GLY A 956 8.13 -18.83 22.29
C GLY A 956 7.56 -17.42 22.47
N ASP A 957 8.13 -16.61 23.37
CA ASP A 957 7.80 -15.18 23.53
C ASP A 957 8.65 -14.28 22.62
N ILE A 958 9.76 -14.81 22.08
CA ILE A 958 10.67 -14.11 21.16
C ILE A 958 10.31 -14.46 19.71
N GLN A 959 10.04 -15.73 19.42
CA GLN A 959 9.80 -16.26 18.08
C GLN A 959 8.57 -17.16 18.06
N GLN A 960 7.76 -17.05 16.99
CA GLN A 960 6.70 -18.02 16.75
C GLN A 960 7.33 -19.42 16.51
N PRO A 961 6.83 -20.48 17.15
CA PRO A 961 7.30 -21.83 16.90
C PRO A 961 7.04 -22.24 15.45
N PRO A 962 7.80 -23.23 14.91
CA PRO A 962 7.55 -23.73 13.57
C PRO A 962 6.14 -24.31 13.46
N ARG A 963 5.56 -24.23 12.26
CA ARG A 963 4.29 -24.88 11.96
C ARG A 963 4.44 -26.39 12.14
N ASP A 964 3.53 -26.97 12.90
CA ASP A 964 3.46 -28.39 13.16
C ASP A 964 2.29 -28.96 12.34
N PRO A 965 2.58 -29.65 11.23
CA PRO A 965 1.55 -30.24 10.38
C PRO A 965 1.01 -31.56 10.94
N TYR A 966 1.54 -32.10 12.05
CA TYR A 966 1.14 -33.39 12.62
C TYR A 966 0.31 -33.25 13.91
N ASN A 967 -0.09 -32.03 14.26
CA ASN A 967 -1.23 -31.72 15.14
C ASN A 967 -2.49 -31.51 14.30
N VAL A 968 -3.57 -32.25 14.58
CA VAL A 968 -4.82 -32.18 13.78
C VAL A 968 -5.81 -31.22 14.41
N ILE A 969 -6.32 -30.25 13.65
CA ILE A 969 -7.33 -29.28 14.08
C ILE A 969 -8.64 -29.52 13.33
N ARG A 970 -9.75 -29.56 14.08
CA ARG A 970 -11.11 -29.64 13.52
C ARG A 970 -11.99 -28.55 14.08
N SER A 971 -12.83 -27.95 13.24
CA SER A 971 -13.89 -27.02 13.64
C SER A 971 -15.24 -27.57 13.22
N LYS A 972 -16.18 -27.67 14.17
CA LYS A 972 -17.49 -28.34 13.96
C LYS A 972 -17.35 -29.74 13.31
N GLY A 973 -16.24 -30.43 13.56
CA GLY A 973 -15.89 -31.74 13.00
C GLY A 973 -15.18 -31.74 11.64
N LYS A 974 -15.25 -30.63 10.91
CA LYS A 974 -14.55 -30.47 9.64
C LYS A 974 -13.05 -30.34 9.91
N LEU A 975 -12.24 -31.11 9.18
CA LEU A 975 -10.79 -30.96 9.20
C LEU A 975 -10.43 -29.55 8.71
N LEU A 976 -9.65 -28.83 9.51
CA LEU A 976 -9.09 -27.53 9.15
C LEU A 976 -7.59 -27.63 8.86
N TRP A 977 -6.87 -28.46 9.63
CA TRP A 977 -5.42 -28.57 9.55
C TRP A 977 -4.94 -29.94 10.04
N GLY A 978 -3.81 -30.37 9.50
CA GLY A 978 -2.97 -31.41 10.07
C GLY A 978 -3.15 -32.83 9.53
N TYR A 979 -2.12 -33.65 9.75
CA TYR A 979 -1.99 -35.03 9.27
C TYR A 979 -1.83 -35.99 10.46
N GLY A 980 -2.91 -36.67 10.82
CA GLY A 980 -2.92 -37.72 11.83
C GLY A 980 -2.43 -39.09 11.31
N PRO A 981 -2.10 -40.01 12.23
CA PRO A 981 -1.62 -41.37 11.91
C PRO A 981 -2.74 -42.28 11.41
N GLY A 982 -2.43 -43.28 10.58
CA GLY A 982 -3.42 -44.25 10.05
C GLY A 982 -4.47 -43.59 9.14
N GLU A 983 -5.72 -44.08 9.15
CA GLU A 983 -6.82 -43.49 8.35
C GLU A 983 -7.46 -42.22 8.99
N THR A 984 -6.88 -41.65 10.05
CA THR A 984 -7.51 -40.60 10.89
C THR A 984 -7.70 -39.23 10.21
N THR A 985 -7.08 -39.02 9.06
CA THR A 985 -7.15 -37.77 8.25
C THR A 985 -8.24 -37.77 7.19
N SER A 986 -8.86 -38.92 6.91
CA SER A 986 -9.99 -39.04 6.00
C SER A 986 -11.25 -38.38 6.60
N ASP A 987 -12.02 -37.63 5.80
CA ASP A 987 -13.34 -37.09 6.16
C ASP A 987 -14.34 -38.17 6.64
N ARG A 988 -13.97 -39.46 6.59
CA ARG A 988 -14.80 -40.63 6.91
C ARG A 988 -14.52 -41.25 8.27
N VAL A 989 -13.47 -40.87 9.01
CA VAL A 989 -13.18 -41.45 10.33
C VAL A 989 -13.71 -40.53 11.43
N GLY A 990 -14.61 -41.09 12.24
CA GLY A 990 -15.54 -40.38 13.11
C GLY A 990 -14.90 -39.48 14.17
N PHE A 991 -15.60 -38.38 14.43
CA PHE A 991 -15.56 -37.57 15.64
C PHE A 991 -15.26 -38.39 16.91
N VAL A 992 -14.22 -38.03 17.65
CA VAL A 992 -14.22 -38.23 19.11
C VAL A 992 -14.73 -36.92 19.70
N ALA A 993 -16.06 -36.77 19.75
CA ALA A 993 -16.64 -35.65 20.47
C ALA A 993 -16.22 -35.79 21.95
N PRO A 994 -15.58 -34.79 22.58
CA PRO A 994 -15.49 -34.78 24.03
C PRO A 994 -16.92 -34.89 24.55
N LYS A 995 -17.20 -35.90 25.39
CA LYS A 995 -18.52 -36.09 26.01
C LYS A 995 -18.78 -34.97 27.02
N THR A 996 -19.05 -33.77 26.54
CA THR A 996 -19.56 -32.70 27.39
C THR A 996 -21.03 -33.00 27.68
N THR A 997 -21.26 -33.69 28.78
CA THR A 997 -22.61 -34.04 29.22
C THR A 997 -23.26 -32.78 29.77
N ILE A 998 -23.97 -32.03 28.93
CA ILE A 998 -24.82 -30.94 29.40
C ILE A 998 -25.95 -31.58 30.23
N ALA A 999 -26.09 -31.25 31.51
CA ALA A 999 -26.99 -32.01 32.39
C ALA A 999 -28.49 -31.91 32.01
N LYS A 1000 -28.92 -30.89 31.25
CA LYS A 1000 -30.31 -30.67 30.80
C LYS A 1000 -30.37 -29.87 29.49
N ALA A 1001 -31.41 -30.09 28.68
CA ALA A 1001 -31.70 -29.26 27.50
C ALA A 1001 -31.98 -27.80 27.92
N ARG A 1002 -31.43 -26.84 27.17
CA ARG A 1002 -31.55 -25.40 27.36
C ARG A 1002 -32.17 -24.75 26.13
N MET A 1003 -32.85 -23.63 26.36
CA MET A 1003 -33.46 -22.83 25.32
C MET A 1003 -33.12 -21.35 25.59
N GLN A 1004 -32.89 -20.57 24.53
CA GLN A 1004 -32.62 -19.14 24.64
C GLN A 1004 -33.25 -18.40 23.45
N VAL A 1005 -33.79 -17.22 23.71
CA VAL A 1005 -34.39 -16.38 22.66
C VAL A 1005 -33.52 -15.15 22.43
N GLY A 1006 -33.20 -14.89 21.17
CA GLY A 1006 -32.51 -13.69 20.71
C GLY A 1006 -32.94 -13.37 19.28
N ASN A 1007 -33.14 -12.09 18.94
CA ASN A 1007 -33.50 -11.62 17.60
C ASN A 1007 -34.63 -12.43 16.90
N ASN A 1008 -35.76 -12.65 17.59
CA ASN A 1008 -36.91 -13.45 17.11
C ASN A 1008 -36.54 -14.87 16.64
N ARG A 1009 -35.50 -15.46 17.23
CA ARG A 1009 -35.11 -16.86 17.04
C ARG A 1009 -35.03 -17.56 18.39
N LEU A 1010 -35.47 -18.82 18.42
CA LEU A 1010 -35.31 -19.72 19.55
C LEU A 1010 -34.15 -20.66 19.26
N TYR A 1011 -33.11 -20.56 20.07
CA TYR A 1011 -31.97 -21.45 20.09
C TYR A 1011 -32.23 -22.57 21.08
N VAL A 1012 -32.07 -23.80 20.61
CA VAL A 1012 -32.25 -25.02 21.39
C VAL A 1012 -30.93 -25.74 21.49
N LEU A 1013 -30.57 -26.15 22.70
CA LEU A 1013 -29.41 -26.98 22.99
C LEU A 1013 -29.85 -28.17 23.85
N THR A 1014 -29.46 -29.38 23.49
CA THR A 1014 -29.82 -30.63 24.16
C THR A 1014 -28.58 -31.49 24.39
N ASN A 1015 -28.70 -32.50 25.23
CA ASN A 1015 -27.57 -33.29 25.73
C ASN A 1015 -27.45 -34.70 25.13
N THR A 1016 -28.35 -35.06 24.22
CA THR A 1016 -28.40 -36.35 23.53
C THR A 1016 -28.45 -36.13 22.03
N GLU A 1017 -27.78 -36.98 21.25
CA GLU A 1017 -27.95 -37.06 19.78
C GLU A 1017 -29.34 -37.62 19.41
N GLY A 1018 -29.75 -37.51 18.14
CA GLY A 1018 -31.01 -38.07 17.63
C GLY A 1018 -32.15 -37.07 17.38
N THR A 1019 -33.24 -37.54 16.74
CA THR A 1019 -34.39 -36.74 16.31
C THR A 1019 -35.20 -36.20 17.50
N LYS A 1020 -35.49 -34.90 17.48
CA LYS A 1020 -36.26 -34.18 18.49
C LYS A 1020 -37.23 -33.23 17.81
N THR A 1021 -38.26 -32.82 18.53
CA THR A 1021 -39.25 -31.84 18.04
C THR A 1021 -39.28 -30.64 18.96
N VAL A 1022 -39.09 -29.43 18.43
CA VAL A 1022 -39.43 -28.20 19.13
C VAL A 1022 -40.90 -27.88 18.87
N LYS A 1023 -41.69 -27.71 19.91
CA LYS A 1023 -43.10 -27.33 19.84
C LYS A 1023 -43.33 -26.01 20.55
N ILE A 1024 -44.07 -25.10 19.94
CA ILE A 1024 -44.40 -23.79 20.51
C ILE A 1024 -45.91 -23.71 20.70
N PHE A 1025 -46.33 -23.27 21.87
CA PHE A 1025 -47.72 -23.15 22.29
C PHE A 1025 -48.04 -21.72 22.71
N ASP A 1026 -49.29 -21.28 22.51
CA ASP A 1026 -49.81 -20.10 23.19
C ASP A 1026 -50.10 -20.38 24.68
N MET A 1027 -50.47 -19.34 25.44
CA MET A 1027 -50.80 -19.48 26.87
C MET A 1027 -52.11 -20.25 27.14
N LEU A 1028 -52.94 -20.48 26.11
CA LEU A 1028 -54.17 -21.27 26.20
C LEU A 1028 -53.91 -22.76 25.90
N GLY A 1029 -52.70 -23.11 25.47
CA GLY A 1029 -52.26 -24.48 25.17
C GLY A 1029 -52.41 -24.89 23.70
N ASN A 1030 -52.77 -23.97 22.80
CA ASN A 1030 -52.84 -24.27 21.37
C ASN A 1030 -51.43 -24.35 20.77
N GLN A 1031 -51.13 -25.41 20.02
CA GLN A 1031 -49.82 -25.58 19.36
C GLN A 1031 -49.75 -24.65 18.13
N LEU A 1032 -48.84 -23.68 18.17
CA LEU A 1032 -48.59 -22.73 17.08
C LEU A 1032 -47.58 -23.26 16.05
N MET A 1033 -46.62 -24.09 16.50
CA MET A 1033 -45.57 -24.64 15.65
C MET A 1033 -45.06 -25.97 16.21
N ALA A 1034 -44.65 -26.87 15.32
CA ALA A 1034 -43.80 -28.01 15.62
C ALA A 1034 -42.73 -28.14 14.54
N ARG A 1035 -41.46 -28.31 14.92
CA ARG A 1035 -40.35 -28.50 13.99
C ARG A 1035 -39.42 -29.60 14.49
N ASP A 1036 -39.21 -30.59 13.65
CA ASP A 1036 -38.23 -31.65 13.92
C ASP A 1036 -36.81 -31.19 13.58
N PHE A 1037 -35.85 -31.65 14.36
CA PHE A 1037 -34.43 -31.49 14.12
C PHE A 1037 -33.67 -32.73 14.57
N TYR A 1038 -32.55 -33.02 13.91
CA TYR A 1038 -31.64 -34.10 14.28
C TYR A 1038 -30.38 -33.49 14.91
N GLY A 1039 -29.90 -34.08 16.00
CA GLY A 1039 -28.68 -33.66 16.69
C GLY A 1039 -28.94 -32.92 18.00
N THR A 1040 -27.92 -32.24 18.51
CA THR A 1040 -27.95 -31.61 19.85
C THR A 1040 -28.41 -30.15 19.83
N ARG A 1041 -28.45 -29.48 18.67
CA ARG A 1041 -28.81 -28.06 18.54
C ARG A 1041 -29.88 -27.83 17.48
N ALA A 1042 -30.71 -26.81 17.69
CA ALA A 1042 -31.64 -26.31 16.68
C ALA A 1042 -31.80 -24.79 16.77
N GLU A 1043 -32.07 -24.18 15.64
CA GLU A 1043 -32.55 -22.82 15.58
C GLU A 1043 -33.95 -22.80 14.96
N VAL A 1044 -34.89 -22.14 15.64
CA VAL A 1044 -36.27 -22.02 15.19
C VAL A 1044 -36.61 -20.54 15.06
N SER A 1045 -36.88 -20.09 13.83
CA SER A 1045 -37.36 -18.74 13.59
C SER A 1045 -38.75 -18.57 14.20
N LEU A 1046 -38.91 -17.53 15.02
CA LEU A 1046 -40.16 -17.15 15.65
C LEU A 1046 -40.87 -16.01 14.88
N ALA A 1047 -40.22 -15.44 13.86
CA ALA A 1047 -40.69 -14.25 13.15
C ALA A 1047 -42.06 -14.43 12.48
N ASN A 1048 -42.39 -15.66 12.08
CA ASN A 1048 -43.63 -15.98 11.35
C ASN A 1048 -44.77 -16.48 12.25
N LEU A 1049 -44.62 -16.43 13.58
CA LEU A 1049 -45.68 -16.84 14.49
C LEU A 1049 -46.77 -15.74 14.57
N PRO A 1050 -48.06 -16.09 14.45
CA PRO A 1050 -49.15 -15.12 14.43
C PRO A 1050 -49.42 -14.45 15.80
N HIS A 1051 -48.74 -14.88 16.87
CA HIS A 1051 -48.92 -14.36 18.24
C HIS A 1051 -47.75 -13.46 18.67
N ARG A 1052 -48.06 -12.26 19.19
CA ARG A 1052 -47.12 -11.39 19.90
C ARG A 1052 -47.47 -11.34 21.38
N GLY A 1053 -46.82 -12.19 22.18
CA GLY A 1053 -47.08 -12.37 23.61
C GLY A 1053 -46.15 -13.39 24.26
N ALA A 1054 -46.43 -13.77 25.51
CA ALA A 1054 -45.75 -14.91 26.14
C ALA A 1054 -46.20 -16.22 25.48
N LEU A 1055 -45.27 -17.09 25.15
CA LEU A 1055 -45.49 -18.42 24.57
C LEU A 1055 -44.74 -19.46 25.38
N ILE A 1056 -45.09 -20.73 25.21
CA ILE A 1056 -44.35 -21.84 25.81
C ILE A 1056 -43.67 -22.65 24.72
N ALA A 1057 -42.34 -22.73 24.75
CA ALA A 1057 -41.57 -23.64 23.94
C ALA A 1057 -41.28 -24.93 24.70
N ARG A 1058 -41.44 -26.08 24.04
CA ARG A 1058 -41.11 -27.41 24.55
C ARG A 1058 -40.22 -28.15 23.56
N VAL A 1059 -39.15 -28.76 24.06
CA VAL A 1059 -38.33 -29.69 23.28
C VAL A 1059 -38.74 -31.10 23.65
N MET A 1060 -39.07 -31.91 22.65
CA MET A 1060 -39.59 -33.26 22.82
C MET A 1060 -38.65 -34.29 22.19
N GLN A 1061 -38.51 -35.46 22.80
CA GLN A 1061 -37.88 -36.63 22.20
C GLN A 1061 -38.66 -37.88 22.60
N ASN A 1062 -39.05 -38.72 21.63
CA ASN A 1062 -39.81 -39.96 21.86
C ASN A 1062 -41.05 -39.77 22.76
N GLY A 1063 -41.79 -38.67 22.56
CA GLY A 1063 -42.99 -38.34 23.34
C GLY A 1063 -42.74 -37.75 24.73
N LYS A 1064 -41.49 -37.64 25.20
CA LYS A 1064 -41.13 -37.02 26.49
C LYS A 1064 -40.65 -35.58 26.32
N VAL A 1065 -41.04 -34.70 27.24
CA VAL A 1065 -40.57 -33.30 27.31
C VAL A 1065 -39.16 -33.28 27.91
N LEU A 1066 -38.18 -32.78 27.16
CA LEU A 1066 -36.79 -32.61 27.61
C LEU A 1066 -36.56 -31.25 28.29
N ALA A 1067 -37.20 -30.20 27.79
CA ALA A 1067 -37.17 -28.87 28.38
C ALA A 1067 -38.44 -28.10 28.04
N THR A 1068 -38.86 -27.23 28.95
CA THR A 1068 -39.97 -26.28 28.75
C THR A 1068 -39.49 -24.89 29.15
N GLN A 1069 -39.78 -23.89 28.32
CA GLN A 1069 -39.45 -22.51 28.64
C GLN A 1069 -40.56 -21.56 28.19
N SER A 1070 -40.92 -20.65 29.09
CA SER A 1070 -41.72 -19.48 28.71
C SER A 1070 -40.82 -18.52 27.94
N ILE A 1071 -41.26 -18.13 26.75
CA ILE A 1071 -40.57 -17.20 25.88
C ILE A 1071 -41.47 -16.01 25.59
N ARG A 1072 -40.89 -14.83 25.38
CA ARG A 1072 -41.64 -13.62 25.00
C ARG A 1072 -41.08 -13.10 23.70
N ILE A 1073 -41.93 -13.00 22.69
CA ILE A 1073 -41.56 -12.44 21.38
C ILE A 1073 -41.80 -10.93 21.46
N LYS A 1074 -40.83 -10.11 21.02
CA LYS A 1074 -40.98 -8.66 20.92
C LYS A 1074 -41.58 -8.26 19.57
#